data_AF-A0A952X5Z2-F1
#
_entry.id   AF-A0A952X5Z2-F1
#
_cell.length_a   1.000
_cell.length_b   1.000
_cell.length_c   1.000
_cell.angle_alpha   90.00
_cell.angle_beta   90.00
_cell.angle_gamma   90.00
#
_symmetry.space_group_name_H-M   'P 1'
#
loop_
_entity.id
_entity.type
_entity.pdbx_description
1 polymer ?
#
loop_
_entity_poly.entity_id
_entity_poly.type
_entity_poly.pdbx_seq_one_letter_code
_entity_poly.pdbx_strand_id
1 'polypeptide(L)'
;MANPVEVWKAEKHGLDAWEDIERHASARTPMSDIDAADLERMKWHGFFYRKRDEPGRYMNRIRVTANELSAEQAREIAYLAYEYGHGIIDVTTRANLQVQGLEISDVPKFRERLERVGLTSKQTGHDNIRNVFGHPFSGLLPDELIDTRALCHEVTALFIDNREYSDLPRKLNICFNGTEHHPAHFWTQDVSFLATEVDGEALFHLLLAGTQGQNPHLAWHVPVLVAPEQVVDVTRAILDLFRAQGSREKRNAARLRFLLEEIGVPGVLDWLERTLPFRLRPCVAEPAPASSEDELIGWFRQKAPRLWTMGLSVPLGRLTHHQLEGLALLSRKWGDGQLRTTQEQGIAIANIPTGFKDAAATAAAALGLSIHADPLERNTVACTGSQFCNIAVTETKGHMFQLIERLRRKALKLHGIRIHMSGCPSSCAQHFTADIGLKGVRVRRLLGTREGFDVFLGGGVAGQVHMGLPYKIGVDVDQLPNLVEEVVSEYYLRHKSGQTFSAYWREKLQARDADKVGDADYQLPTWLCEKCEHRHVGEDPPVFCPSCAGLRRHFARLEDGVEPASAASALEAATSTASAPAARSDGFVFAAAESALQDSSGLEVEVGGRGYALFRVDGRVRCIDAACPHEGASLAQGEFKDGVVTCPWHGWTFNACSGCSLEPAGNDVRSYETLVEGGSIYIRPPGVPSGSGVAPAVAIASAAAAPATPAKPARRSVPRIADLKVLEIVQETPDVKTFRLDNRDAGIPLDFAGQFAKVCINVDGEELWRSFTISSPPTRRDTIDLTIKRNPAGRVSNHLFDCVEAGGMLRIKGAQGGFFFDPARHVEPLGLVSAGSGITPMMSIVRSLIDSGIERPCWFLHGARTPADIIFHDECRRLAEQHPRFHYVVTLSQPGDDWPGPVGRLELQHVIEATPSPAAARWFLCGPNDFMENLSRGLRDLGAPESRIHTEQFHASPRPVGV
;
A
#
# COMPACT_ATOMS: atom_id res chain seq x y z
N MET A 1 -9.43 14.07 35.98
CA MET A 1 -9.80 12.64 36.04
C MET A 1 -8.51 11.85 36.16
N ALA A 2 -8.43 10.87 37.06
CA ALA A 2 -7.27 9.98 37.15
C ALA A 2 -7.04 9.28 35.80
N ASN A 3 -5.78 9.07 35.43
CA ASN A 3 -5.42 8.31 34.22
C ASN A 3 -6.03 6.91 34.30
N PRO A 4 -7.00 6.53 33.42
CA PRO A 4 -7.73 5.26 33.53
C PRO A 4 -6.80 4.05 33.52
N VAL A 5 -5.67 4.15 32.83
CA VAL A 5 -4.64 3.11 32.79
C VAL A 5 -4.03 2.86 34.17
N GLU A 6 -3.76 3.89 34.97
CA GLU A 6 -3.20 3.70 36.32
C GLU A 6 -4.21 3.04 37.24
N VAL A 7 -5.50 3.36 37.07
CA VAL A 7 -6.60 2.68 37.78
C VAL A 7 -6.62 1.21 37.39
N TRP A 8 -6.57 0.88 36.10
CA TRP A 8 -6.55 -0.52 35.64
C TRP A 8 -5.33 -1.30 36.15
N LYS A 9 -4.15 -0.68 36.20
CA LYS A 9 -2.93 -1.30 36.75
C LYS A 9 -3.06 -1.56 38.25
N ALA A 10 -3.65 -0.63 38.99
CA ALA A 10 -3.88 -0.77 40.43
C ALA A 10 -4.93 -1.85 40.75
N GLU A 11 -5.96 -2.00 39.92
CA GLU A 11 -6.98 -3.05 40.07
C GLU A 11 -6.42 -4.46 39.83
N LYS A 12 -5.62 -4.62 38.77
CA LYS A 12 -5.01 -5.90 38.40
C LYS A 12 -3.74 -5.65 37.62
N HIS A 13 -2.66 -6.25 38.11
CA HIS A 13 -1.35 -6.13 37.51
C HIS A 13 -1.32 -6.80 36.12
N GLY A 14 -0.62 -6.19 35.16
CA GLY A 14 -0.67 -6.62 33.76
C GLY A 14 -0.22 -8.06 33.50
N LEU A 15 0.72 -8.60 34.30
CA LEU A 15 1.17 -9.99 34.20
C LEU A 15 0.13 -11.02 34.70
N ASP A 16 -0.85 -10.59 35.50
CA ASP A 16 -1.90 -11.45 36.05
C ASP A 16 -3.10 -11.60 35.10
N ALA A 17 -3.07 -10.91 33.96
CA ALA A 17 -4.15 -10.94 32.98
C ALA A 17 -4.21 -12.25 32.18
N TRP A 18 -3.24 -13.16 32.35
CA TRP A 18 -3.22 -14.42 31.60
C TRP A 18 -4.43 -15.30 31.90
N GLU A 19 -4.84 -15.42 33.17
CA GLU A 19 -6.02 -16.21 33.56
C GLU A 19 -7.30 -15.65 32.92
N ASP A 20 -7.40 -14.33 32.76
CA ASP A 20 -8.51 -13.70 32.05
C ASP A 20 -8.47 -14.02 30.55
N ILE A 21 -7.28 -13.96 29.94
CA ILE A 21 -7.08 -14.31 28.53
C ILE A 21 -7.50 -15.76 28.27
N GLU A 22 -7.08 -16.70 29.12
CA GLU A 22 -7.46 -18.12 28.98
C GLU A 22 -8.96 -18.34 29.16
N ARG A 23 -9.58 -17.65 30.13
CA ARG A 23 -11.03 -17.69 30.32
C ARG A 23 -11.76 -17.18 29.08
N HIS A 24 -11.37 -16.03 28.55
CA HIS A 24 -11.97 -15.45 27.34
C HIS A 24 -11.72 -16.33 26.10
N ALA A 25 -10.54 -16.93 25.97
CA ALA A 25 -10.21 -17.86 24.90
C ALA A 25 -11.07 -19.13 24.95
N SER A 26 -11.20 -19.73 26.13
CA SER A 26 -11.99 -20.95 26.35
C SER A 26 -13.47 -20.73 26.09
N ALA A 27 -13.99 -19.57 26.52
CA ALA A 27 -15.38 -19.17 26.28
C ALA A 27 -15.62 -18.64 24.85
N ARG A 28 -14.57 -18.42 24.05
CA ARG A 28 -14.61 -17.73 22.75
C ARG A 28 -15.34 -16.39 22.84
N THR A 29 -15.09 -15.65 23.93
CA THR A 29 -15.79 -14.39 24.22
C THR A 29 -15.60 -13.40 23.06
N PRO A 30 -16.69 -12.89 22.45
CA PRO A 30 -16.58 -11.83 21.46
C PRO A 30 -15.86 -10.61 22.04
N MET A 31 -14.97 -9.98 21.26
CA MET A 31 -14.20 -8.84 21.74
C MET A 31 -15.08 -7.68 22.24
N SER A 32 -16.28 -7.50 21.68
CA SER A 32 -17.26 -6.50 22.14
C SER A 32 -17.69 -6.68 23.60
N ASP A 33 -17.56 -7.90 24.10
CA ASP A 33 -18.07 -8.32 25.41
C ASP A 33 -16.93 -8.43 26.44
N ILE A 34 -15.67 -8.25 26.00
CA ILE A 34 -14.50 -8.18 26.87
C ILE A 34 -14.33 -6.74 27.36
N ASP A 35 -14.18 -6.57 28.68
CA ASP A 35 -13.96 -5.26 29.28
C ASP A 35 -12.70 -4.56 28.72
N ALA A 36 -12.77 -3.23 28.61
CA ALA A 36 -11.70 -2.44 28.04
C ALA A 36 -10.37 -2.57 28.82
N ALA A 37 -10.42 -2.72 30.14
CA ALA A 37 -9.23 -2.91 30.96
C ALA A 37 -8.55 -4.25 30.65
N ASP A 38 -9.33 -5.33 30.52
CA ASP A 38 -8.81 -6.65 30.14
C ASP A 38 -8.14 -6.60 28.75
N LEU A 39 -8.81 -6.02 27.75
CA LEU A 39 -8.26 -5.84 26.40
C LEU A 39 -6.94 -5.05 26.40
N GLU A 40 -6.81 -4.05 27.26
CA GLU A 40 -5.57 -3.28 27.41
C GLU A 40 -4.47 -4.06 28.15
N ARG A 41 -4.84 -4.86 29.17
CA ARG A 41 -3.90 -5.74 29.89
C ARG A 41 -3.35 -6.86 29.02
N MET A 42 -4.08 -7.35 28.00
CA MET A 42 -3.56 -8.34 27.04
C MET A 42 -2.26 -7.92 26.35
N LYS A 43 -2.02 -6.59 26.25
CA LYS A 43 -0.80 -6.03 25.66
C LYS A 43 0.44 -6.30 26.49
N TRP A 44 0.32 -6.60 27.79
CA TRP A 44 1.44 -7.12 28.61
C TRP A 44 1.90 -8.50 28.15
N HIS A 45 1.00 -9.31 27.58
CA HIS A 45 1.34 -10.61 27.01
C HIS A 45 1.64 -10.53 25.50
N GLY A 46 1.67 -9.31 24.95
CA GLY A 46 2.01 -9.05 23.55
C GLY A 46 0.87 -9.25 22.57
N PHE A 47 -0.37 -9.39 23.05
CA PHE A 47 -1.57 -9.47 22.21
C PHE A 47 -2.27 -8.12 22.13
N PHE A 48 -2.53 -7.67 20.91
CA PHE A 48 -3.14 -6.37 20.61
C PHE A 48 -4.41 -6.58 19.80
N TYR A 49 -5.56 -6.33 20.43
CA TYR A 49 -6.86 -6.43 19.79
C TYR A 49 -7.05 -5.39 18.67
N ARG A 50 -7.96 -5.65 17.71
CA ARG A 50 -8.28 -4.77 16.58
C ARG A 50 -9.70 -4.22 16.65
N LYS A 51 -9.86 -2.92 16.34
CA LYS A 51 -11.13 -2.18 16.47
C LYS A 51 -11.85 -1.83 15.17
N ARG A 52 -11.14 -1.72 14.04
CA ARG A 52 -11.69 -1.10 12.81
C ARG A 52 -11.79 -2.09 11.64
N ASP A 53 -10.66 -2.52 11.11
CA ASP A 53 -10.64 -3.20 9.81
C ASP A 53 -10.96 -4.70 9.93
N GLU A 54 -10.74 -5.28 11.12
CA GLU A 54 -11.11 -6.65 11.47
C GLU A 54 -11.43 -6.76 12.97
N PRO A 55 -12.60 -6.29 13.42
CA PRO A 55 -12.99 -6.34 14.83
C PRO A 55 -12.94 -7.78 15.37
N GLY A 56 -12.35 -7.96 16.55
CA GLY A 56 -12.24 -9.27 17.19
C GLY A 56 -10.99 -10.10 16.86
N ARG A 57 -10.12 -9.60 15.97
CA ARG A 57 -8.81 -10.20 15.68
C ARG A 57 -7.71 -9.58 16.54
N TYR A 58 -6.63 -10.32 16.74
CA TYR A 58 -5.48 -9.93 17.54
C TYR A 58 -4.19 -9.96 16.72
N MET A 59 -3.29 -9.03 17.01
CA MET A 59 -1.89 -9.08 16.60
C MET A 59 -1.05 -9.58 17.76
N ASN A 60 -0.14 -10.51 17.52
CA ASN A 60 0.91 -10.86 18.48
C ASN A 60 2.23 -10.20 18.09
N ARG A 61 2.90 -9.56 19.04
CA ARG A 61 4.27 -9.05 18.88
C ARG A 61 5.24 -9.96 19.60
N ILE A 62 6.12 -10.60 18.85
CA ILE A 62 7.13 -11.53 19.33
C ILE A 62 8.42 -10.76 19.62
N ARG A 63 9.01 -11.00 20.79
CA ARG A 63 10.28 -10.40 21.20
C ARG A 63 11.43 -11.14 20.51
N VAL A 64 12.28 -10.39 19.81
CA VAL A 64 13.50 -10.90 19.18
C VAL A 64 14.68 -10.13 19.77
N THR A 65 15.07 -10.52 20.98
CA THR A 65 16.17 -9.88 21.71
C THR A 65 17.47 -9.98 20.91
N ALA A 66 18.29 -8.93 20.97
CA ALA A 66 19.59 -8.86 20.29
C ALA A 66 19.52 -9.03 18.76
N ASN A 67 18.33 -8.89 18.16
CA ASN A 67 18.08 -9.12 16.74
C ASN A 67 18.28 -10.58 16.30
N GLU A 68 18.45 -11.53 17.22
CA GLU A 68 18.81 -12.91 16.90
C GLU A 68 17.59 -13.81 16.83
N LEU A 69 17.53 -14.63 15.78
CA LEU A 69 16.50 -15.64 15.60
C LEU A 69 17.14 -16.93 15.10
N SER A 70 16.90 -18.04 15.78
CA SER A 70 17.33 -19.34 15.26
C SER A 70 16.41 -19.79 14.12
N ALA A 71 16.89 -20.69 13.26
CA ALA A 71 16.07 -21.29 12.22
C ALA A 71 14.87 -22.06 12.79
N GLU A 72 14.99 -22.65 13.98
CA GLU A 72 13.87 -23.31 14.65
C GLU A 72 12.79 -22.32 15.04
N GLN A 73 13.21 -21.22 15.65
CA GLN A 73 12.34 -20.12 16.05
C GLN A 73 11.65 -19.49 14.83
N ALA A 74 12.40 -19.17 13.78
CA ALA A 74 11.86 -18.60 12.54
C ALA A 74 10.81 -19.52 11.89
N ARG A 75 11.11 -20.81 11.81
CA ARG A 75 10.19 -21.81 11.26
C ARG A 75 8.92 -21.94 12.11
N GLU A 76 9.05 -21.93 13.42
CA GLU A 76 7.89 -22.00 14.30
C GLU A 76 7.01 -20.75 14.16
N ILE A 77 7.59 -19.55 14.09
CA ILE A 77 6.85 -18.31 13.81
C ILE A 77 6.12 -18.39 12.46
N ALA A 78 6.76 -18.94 11.43
CA ALA A 78 6.13 -19.13 10.13
C ALA A 78 4.89 -20.03 10.23
N TYR A 79 4.99 -21.18 10.92
CA TYR A 79 3.85 -22.06 11.13
C TYR A 79 2.75 -21.42 11.97
N LEU A 80 3.11 -20.67 13.01
CA LEU A 80 2.15 -19.94 13.82
C LEU A 80 1.40 -18.88 13.01
N ALA A 81 2.08 -18.19 12.09
CA ALA A 81 1.45 -17.23 11.20
C ALA A 81 0.53 -17.89 10.17
N TYR A 82 0.88 -19.09 9.68
CA TYR A 82 0.06 -19.87 8.76
C TYR A 82 -1.18 -20.46 9.44
N GLU A 83 -1.02 -21.09 10.62
CA GLU A 83 -2.09 -21.84 11.29
C GLU A 83 -3.09 -20.92 12.01
N TYR A 84 -2.61 -19.85 12.64
CA TYR A 84 -3.45 -19.00 13.51
C TYR A 84 -3.60 -17.56 13.00
N GLY A 85 -2.88 -17.17 11.96
CA GLY A 85 -2.88 -15.80 11.46
C GLY A 85 -3.23 -15.70 9.98
N HIS A 86 -2.92 -14.55 9.38
CA HIS A 86 -3.14 -14.29 7.97
C HIS A 86 -2.00 -14.79 7.06
N GLY A 87 -1.12 -15.65 7.57
CA GLY A 87 0.06 -16.11 6.83
C GLY A 87 1.11 -15.01 6.57
N ILE A 88 1.02 -13.86 7.25
CA ILE A 88 1.94 -12.73 7.13
C ILE A 88 2.68 -12.45 8.43
N ILE A 89 3.93 -12.03 8.31
CA ILE A 89 4.81 -11.61 9.41
C ILE A 89 5.41 -10.25 9.06
N ASP A 90 5.23 -9.28 9.95
CA ASP A 90 5.85 -7.95 9.78
C ASP A 90 7.12 -7.85 10.66
N VAL A 91 8.28 -7.62 10.03
CA VAL A 91 9.49 -7.15 10.69
C VAL A 91 9.30 -5.70 11.11
N THR A 92 9.66 -5.40 12.36
CA THR A 92 9.42 -4.09 12.96
C THR A 92 10.69 -3.26 13.05
N THR A 93 10.52 -1.95 13.19
CA THR A 93 11.64 -1.01 13.43
C THR A 93 12.35 -1.17 14.78
N ARG A 94 11.94 -2.14 15.60
CA ARG A 94 12.64 -2.54 16.83
C ARG A 94 13.12 -3.98 16.76
N ALA A 95 13.33 -4.48 15.55
CA ALA A 95 13.81 -5.83 15.27
C ALA A 95 12.90 -6.98 15.73
N ASN A 96 11.71 -6.71 16.26
CA ASN A 96 10.70 -7.73 16.55
C ASN A 96 10.01 -8.24 15.28
N LEU A 97 9.27 -9.34 15.43
CA LEU A 97 8.31 -9.85 14.46
C LEU A 97 6.87 -9.67 14.97
N GLN A 98 5.93 -9.43 14.06
CA GLN A 98 4.50 -9.36 14.37
C GLN A 98 3.71 -10.34 13.53
N VAL A 99 2.91 -11.18 14.18
CA VAL A 99 1.92 -12.05 13.52
C VAL A 99 0.55 -11.41 13.63
N GLN A 100 -0.15 -11.35 12.51
CA GLN A 100 -1.41 -10.64 12.34
C GLN A 100 -2.57 -11.65 12.23
N GLY A 101 -3.73 -11.36 12.84
CA GLY A 101 -4.99 -12.04 12.50
C GLY A 101 -5.46 -13.15 13.45
N LEU A 102 -4.90 -13.26 14.66
CA LEU A 102 -5.25 -14.32 15.60
C LEU A 102 -6.68 -14.16 16.13
N GLU A 103 -7.38 -15.28 16.38
CA GLU A 103 -8.59 -15.31 17.20
C GLU A 103 -8.24 -15.44 18.67
N ILE A 104 -9.14 -15.00 19.56
CA ILE A 104 -8.94 -15.13 21.01
C ILE A 104 -8.78 -16.61 21.42
N SER A 105 -9.47 -17.55 20.75
CA SER A 105 -9.37 -18.98 21.02
C SER A 105 -7.99 -19.57 20.73
N ASP A 106 -7.23 -18.96 19.82
CA ASP A 106 -5.91 -19.45 19.41
C ASP A 106 -4.79 -18.97 20.34
N VAL A 107 -5.04 -17.90 21.10
CA VAL A 107 -4.04 -17.21 21.92
C VAL A 107 -3.29 -18.15 22.89
N PRO A 108 -3.94 -19.05 23.66
CA PRO A 108 -3.22 -19.95 24.57
C PRO A 108 -2.28 -20.90 23.85
N LYS A 109 -2.76 -21.58 22.79
CA LYS A 109 -1.96 -22.53 22.01
C LYS A 109 -0.83 -21.84 21.24
N PHE A 110 -1.08 -20.64 20.73
CA PHE A 110 -0.07 -19.81 20.09
C PHE A 110 1.07 -19.47 21.05
N ARG A 111 0.75 -19.02 22.27
CA ARG A 111 1.76 -18.70 23.29
C ARG A 111 2.55 -19.94 23.70
N GLU A 112 1.88 -21.05 23.98
CA GLU A 112 2.52 -22.30 24.37
C GLU A 112 3.59 -22.72 23.35
N ARG A 113 3.23 -22.67 22.06
CA ARG A 113 4.14 -23.01 20.96
C ARG A 113 5.34 -22.08 20.82
N LEU A 114 5.15 -20.77 21.03
CA LEU A 114 6.28 -19.83 21.10
C LEU A 114 7.24 -20.18 22.25
N GLU A 115 6.70 -20.47 23.43
CA GLU A 115 7.49 -20.78 24.61
C GLU A 115 8.30 -22.08 24.44
N ARG A 116 7.76 -23.08 23.72
CA ARG A 116 8.48 -24.32 23.39
C ARG A 116 9.78 -24.11 22.61
N VAL A 117 9.87 -23.05 21.79
CA VAL A 117 11.09 -22.69 21.04
C VAL A 117 11.90 -21.57 21.73
N GLY A 118 11.63 -21.31 23.01
CA GLY A 118 12.33 -20.31 23.81
C GLY A 118 12.01 -18.85 23.45
N LEU A 119 10.91 -18.61 22.73
CA LEU A 119 10.44 -17.26 22.41
C LEU A 119 9.37 -16.79 23.41
N THR A 120 9.20 -15.48 23.50
CA THR A 120 8.15 -14.87 24.31
C THR A 120 7.58 -13.63 23.63
N SER A 121 6.30 -13.33 23.90
CA SER A 121 5.65 -12.07 23.54
C SER A 121 5.40 -11.17 24.75
N LYS A 122 5.84 -11.59 25.94
CA LYS A 122 5.64 -10.83 27.19
C LYS A 122 6.36 -9.48 27.17
N GLN A 123 5.72 -8.51 27.81
CA GLN A 123 6.15 -7.13 27.96
C GLN A 123 6.51 -6.43 26.63
N THR A 124 5.86 -6.81 25.52
CA THR A 124 6.09 -6.16 24.20
C THR A 124 5.12 -5.00 23.92
N GLY A 125 4.15 -4.79 24.81
CA GLY A 125 3.12 -3.76 24.74
C GLY A 125 2.93 -2.97 26.03
N HIS A 126 2.02 -2.01 25.96
CA HIS A 126 1.64 -1.12 27.07
C HIS A 126 2.81 -0.40 27.77
N ASP A 127 2.81 -0.33 29.11
CA ASP A 127 3.71 0.46 29.96
C ASP A 127 4.79 -0.43 30.56
N ASN A 128 5.64 -0.93 29.65
CA ASN A 128 6.72 -1.87 29.89
C ASN A 128 7.98 -1.47 29.10
N ILE A 129 9.09 -2.14 29.38
CA ILE A 129 10.31 -2.11 28.57
C ILE A 129 10.08 -2.89 27.27
N ARG A 130 10.34 -2.27 26.12
CA ARG A 130 10.19 -2.86 24.79
C ARG A 130 11.35 -3.79 24.44
N ASN A 131 11.47 -4.16 23.17
CA ASN A 131 12.58 -5.00 22.73
C ASN A 131 13.92 -4.36 23.09
N VAL A 132 14.89 -5.18 23.50
CA VAL A 132 16.28 -4.77 23.68
C VAL A 132 17.04 -5.30 22.47
N PHE A 133 17.57 -4.40 21.67
CA PHE A 133 18.18 -4.72 20.38
C PHE A 133 19.53 -4.03 20.24
N GLY A 134 20.39 -4.62 19.42
CA GLY A 134 21.72 -4.10 19.11
C GLY A 134 21.84 -3.63 17.66
N HIS A 135 23.08 -3.43 17.20
CA HIS A 135 23.36 -3.48 15.77
C HIS A 135 22.99 -4.88 15.23
N PRO A 136 22.28 -5.02 14.08
CA PRO A 136 21.80 -6.31 13.58
C PRO A 136 22.87 -7.38 13.40
N PHE A 137 24.10 -6.96 13.11
CA PHE A 137 25.25 -7.85 12.89
C PHE A 137 26.22 -7.87 14.08
N SER A 138 25.81 -7.45 15.28
CA SER A 138 26.65 -7.55 16.48
C SER A 138 27.11 -9.01 16.69
N GLY A 139 28.38 -9.15 17.08
CA GLY A 139 29.11 -10.42 17.15
C GLY A 139 29.69 -10.89 15.82
N LEU A 140 29.36 -10.24 14.70
CA LEU A 140 29.79 -10.65 13.35
C LEU A 140 30.64 -9.59 12.66
N LEU A 141 30.55 -8.32 13.07
CA LEU A 141 31.22 -7.21 12.40
C LEU A 141 32.75 -7.26 12.54
N PRO A 142 33.54 -6.98 11.49
CA PRO A 142 35.00 -6.94 11.57
C PRO A 142 35.56 -5.81 12.45
N ASP A 143 34.81 -4.72 12.58
CA ASP A 143 35.19 -3.45 13.21
C ASP A 143 34.44 -3.21 14.54
N GLU A 144 33.77 -4.22 15.09
CA GLU A 144 33.13 -4.09 16.41
C GLU A 144 34.16 -4.00 17.53
N LEU A 145 33.95 -3.04 18.43
CA LEU A 145 34.68 -2.92 19.68
C LEU A 145 34.20 -3.97 20.69
N ILE A 146 32.91 -4.27 20.67
CA ILE A 146 32.28 -5.20 21.61
C ILE A 146 31.05 -5.90 21.01
N ASP A 147 30.93 -7.20 21.27
CA ASP A 147 29.72 -7.97 20.98
C ASP A 147 28.64 -7.68 22.04
N THR A 148 27.56 -7.01 21.63
CA THR A 148 26.50 -6.51 22.53
C THR A 148 25.37 -7.50 22.76
N ARG A 149 25.41 -8.68 22.14
CA ARG A 149 24.29 -9.63 22.19
C ARG A 149 24.06 -10.15 23.61
N ALA A 150 25.12 -10.51 24.32
CA ALA A 150 25.04 -10.96 25.71
C ALA A 150 24.38 -9.89 26.61
N LEU A 151 24.81 -8.63 26.49
CA LEU A 151 24.25 -7.50 27.23
C LEU A 151 22.75 -7.29 26.92
N CYS A 152 22.34 -7.43 25.66
CA CYS A 152 20.93 -7.36 25.29
C CYS A 152 20.09 -8.44 25.99
N HIS A 153 20.62 -9.65 26.11
CA HIS A 153 19.98 -10.76 26.81
C HIS A 153 19.95 -10.57 28.32
N GLU A 154 21.06 -10.14 28.94
CA GLU A 154 21.16 -9.85 30.37
C GLU A 154 20.18 -8.73 30.79
N VAL A 155 20.13 -7.63 30.02
CA VAL A 155 19.17 -6.56 30.26
C VAL A 155 17.73 -7.01 30.01
N THR A 156 17.48 -7.91 29.05
CA THR A 156 16.14 -8.49 28.89
C THR A 156 15.75 -9.34 30.10
N ALA A 157 16.68 -10.15 30.62
CA ALA A 157 16.47 -11.01 31.78
C ALA A 157 16.18 -10.19 33.06
N LEU A 158 16.72 -8.98 33.17
CA LEU A 158 16.46 -8.07 34.30
C LEU A 158 14.98 -7.76 34.50
N PHE A 159 14.22 -7.56 33.42
CA PHE A 159 12.84 -7.08 33.51
C PHE A 159 11.77 -8.07 33.05
N ILE A 160 12.12 -9.12 32.31
CA ILE A 160 11.13 -10.09 31.84
C ILE A 160 10.52 -10.84 33.03
N ASP A 161 9.19 -10.91 33.09
CA ASP A 161 8.44 -11.47 34.22
C ASP A 161 8.69 -10.80 35.60
N ASN A 162 9.44 -9.69 35.64
CA ASN A 162 9.67 -8.92 36.84
C ASN A 162 8.53 -7.92 37.05
N ARG A 163 7.74 -8.13 38.12
CA ARG A 163 6.61 -7.25 38.48
C ARG A 163 7.03 -5.80 38.62
N GLU A 164 8.17 -5.54 39.26
CA GLU A 164 8.65 -4.19 39.53
C GLU A 164 8.93 -3.39 38.24
N TYR A 165 9.34 -4.08 37.17
CA TYR A 165 9.66 -3.48 35.88
C TYR A 165 8.58 -3.71 34.81
N SER A 166 7.40 -4.16 35.24
CA SER A 166 6.23 -4.30 34.37
C SER A 166 5.12 -3.30 34.66
N ASP A 167 5.31 -2.40 35.62
CA ASP A 167 4.44 -1.25 35.86
C ASP A 167 5.26 0.05 35.82
N LEU A 168 5.68 0.45 34.61
CA LEU A 168 6.32 1.74 34.41
C LEU A 168 5.29 2.86 34.18
N PRO A 169 5.67 4.15 34.33
CA PRO A 169 4.79 5.26 33.96
C PRO A 169 4.39 5.22 32.47
N ARG A 170 5.31 4.79 31.60
CA ARG A 170 5.07 4.61 30.16
C ARG A 170 6.06 3.63 29.56
N LYS A 171 5.89 3.31 28.27
CA LYS A 171 6.85 2.50 27.49
C LYS A 171 8.28 3.08 27.55
N LEU A 172 9.27 2.18 27.62
CA LEU A 172 10.69 2.51 27.61
C LEU A 172 11.43 1.60 26.59
N ASN A 173 12.34 2.16 25.79
CA ASN A 173 13.11 1.45 24.77
C ASN A 173 14.59 1.48 25.11
N ILE A 174 15.27 0.34 24.96
CA ILE A 174 16.69 0.19 25.27
C ILE A 174 17.41 -0.36 24.03
N CYS A 175 18.59 0.16 23.72
CA CYS A 175 19.41 -0.35 22.63
C CYS A 175 20.91 -0.24 22.88
N PHE A 176 21.67 -1.02 22.10
CA PHE A 176 23.12 -1.12 22.19
C PHE A 176 23.76 -0.92 20.81
N ASN A 177 24.89 -0.22 20.77
CA ASN A 177 25.76 -0.20 19.60
C ASN A 177 27.17 -0.67 20.00
N GLY A 178 27.72 -1.63 19.26
CA GLY A 178 29.02 -2.24 19.55
C GLY A 178 30.19 -1.70 18.73
N THR A 179 29.95 -0.71 17.87
CA THR A 179 30.96 -0.07 17.01
C THR A 179 31.12 1.41 17.37
N GLU A 180 32.12 2.09 16.80
CA GLU A 180 32.21 3.56 16.86
C GLU A 180 31.25 4.26 15.89
N HIS A 181 30.63 3.51 14.98
CA HIS A 181 29.62 4.01 14.07
C HIS A 181 28.26 4.03 14.77
N HIS A 182 27.72 5.22 15.07
CA HIS A 182 26.48 5.38 15.84
C HIS A 182 25.30 5.91 14.99
N PRO A 183 24.54 5.02 14.31
CA PRO A 183 23.30 5.36 13.59
C PRO A 183 22.29 6.16 14.43
N ALA A 184 21.48 7.03 13.81
CA ALA A 184 20.54 7.84 14.60
C ALA A 184 19.43 7.05 15.26
N HIS A 185 19.18 5.83 14.82
CA HIS A 185 18.22 4.96 15.50
C HIS A 185 18.49 4.91 17.01
N PHE A 186 19.77 4.88 17.39
CA PHE A 186 20.21 4.85 18.77
C PHE A 186 20.00 6.18 19.51
N TRP A 187 20.01 7.32 18.82
CA TRP A 187 19.77 8.64 19.43
C TRP A 187 18.31 8.92 19.78
N THR A 188 17.41 7.98 19.47
CA THR A 188 15.96 8.19 19.57
C THR A 188 15.27 7.19 20.50
N GLN A 189 16.05 6.36 21.19
CA GLN A 189 15.57 5.45 22.23
C GLN A 189 15.65 6.08 23.63
N ASP A 190 14.91 5.52 24.58
CA ASP A 190 14.89 6.05 25.94
C ASP A 190 16.21 5.76 26.69
N VAL A 191 16.92 4.69 26.35
CA VAL A 191 18.24 4.35 26.88
C VAL A 191 19.09 3.77 25.76
N SER A 192 20.28 4.34 25.55
CA SER A 192 21.21 3.87 24.52
C SER A 192 22.62 3.80 25.07
N PHE A 193 23.26 2.66 24.83
CA PHE A 193 24.67 2.43 25.15
C PHE A 193 25.45 2.41 23.83
N LEU A 194 26.32 3.40 23.61
CA LEU A 194 27.08 3.54 22.36
C LEU A 194 28.57 3.25 22.61
N ALA A 195 29.09 2.18 22.00
CA ALA A 195 30.47 1.77 22.21
C ALA A 195 31.46 2.83 21.74
N THR A 196 32.54 2.99 22.50
CA THR A 196 33.66 3.87 22.24
C THR A 196 34.92 3.24 22.81
N GLU A 197 36.07 3.47 22.18
CA GLU A 197 37.35 3.01 22.71
C GLU A 197 38.01 4.13 23.52
N VAL A 198 38.36 3.84 24.78
CA VAL A 198 39.11 4.77 25.63
C VAL A 198 40.23 4.01 26.32
N ASP A 199 41.47 4.44 26.10
CA ASP A 199 42.68 3.80 26.65
C ASP A 199 42.80 2.30 26.29
N GLY A 200 42.28 1.89 25.13
CA GLY A 200 42.27 0.50 24.67
C GLY A 200 41.16 -0.37 25.30
N GLU A 201 40.26 0.22 26.08
CA GLU A 201 39.08 -0.45 26.66
C GLU A 201 37.80 -0.04 25.92
N ALA A 202 36.95 -1.02 25.60
CA ALA A 202 35.63 -0.77 25.04
C ALA A 202 34.65 -0.37 26.15
N LEU A 203 34.20 0.88 26.14
CA LEU A 203 33.24 1.46 27.07
C LEU A 203 32.00 1.96 26.32
N PHE A 204 30.95 2.34 27.04
CA PHE A 204 29.75 2.90 26.44
C PHE A 204 29.51 4.35 26.87
N HIS A 205 29.26 5.23 25.90
CA HIS A 205 28.52 6.46 26.16
C HIS A 205 27.07 6.12 26.53
N LEU A 206 26.52 6.85 27.50
CA LEU A 206 25.14 6.72 27.92
C LEU A 206 24.31 7.88 27.35
N LEU A 207 23.35 7.56 26.49
CA LEU A 207 22.32 8.51 26.05
C LEU A 207 20.97 8.16 26.66
N LEU A 208 20.24 9.17 27.14
CA LEU A 208 18.94 9.00 27.77
C LEU A 208 17.83 9.82 27.13
N ALA A 209 16.64 9.24 27.15
CA ALA A 209 15.34 9.86 26.91
C ALA A 209 15.09 10.43 25.50
N GLY A 210 15.63 9.77 24.49
CA GLY A 210 15.21 9.95 23.10
C GLY A 210 13.77 9.46 22.87
N THR A 211 13.06 10.12 21.96
CA THR A 211 11.71 9.72 21.55
C THR A 211 11.36 10.21 20.16
N GLN A 212 10.62 9.38 19.43
CA GLN A 212 10.07 9.70 18.10
C GLN A 212 8.60 10.10 18.12
N GLY A 213 7.91 10.04 19.26
CA GLY A 213 6.46 10.24 19.35
C GLY A 213 5.97 11.64 18.96
N GLN A 214 4.72 11.99 19.34
CA GLN A 214 4.09 13.29 19.02
C GLN A 214 5.00 14.50 19.26
N ASN A 215 5.75 14.46 20.36
CA ASN A 215 6.80 15.40 20.67
C ASN A 215 8.13 14.64 20.53
N PRO A 216 8.81 14.70 19.37
CA PRO A 216 10.09 14.05 19.19
C PRO A 216 11.20 14.78 19.98
N HIS A 217 12.21 14.05 20.40
CA HIS A 217 13.41 14.57 21.08
C HIS A 217 14.58 13.61 20.89
N LEU A 218 15.80 14.14 20.77
CA LEU A 218 17.01 13.34 20.74
C LEU A 218 17.48 13.02 22.16
N ALA A 219 18.09 11.87 22.36
CA ALA A 219 18.57 11.50 23.69
C ALA A 219 19.68 12.48 24.16
N TRP A 220 19.66 12.83 25.44
CA TRP A 220 20.73 13.61 26.07
C TRP A 220 21.92 12.72 26.36
N HIS A 221 23.13 13.22 26.09
CA HIS A 221 24.34 12.61 26.60
C HIS A 221 24.43 12.81 28.11
N VAL A 222 24.52 11.70 28.85
CA VAL A 222 24.89 11.72 30.26
C VAL A 222 26.42 11.63 30.29
N PRO A 223 27.14 12.60 30.90
CA PRO A 223 28.59 12.76 30.71
C PRO A 223 29.42 11.76 31.52
N VAL A 224 29.18 10.47 31.27
CA VAL A 224 29.78 9.31 31.91
C VAL A 224 30.00 8.21 30.89
N LEU A 225 30.99 7.37 31.16
CA LEU A 225 31.24 6.11 30.48
C LEU A 225 30.81 4.96 31.38
N VAL A 226 30.18 3.96 30.76
CA VAL A 226 29.69 2.76 31.42
C VAL A 226 30.52 1.57 30.90
N ALA A 227 31.16 0.84 31.81
CA ALA A 227 31.84 -0.40 31.46
C ALA A 227 30.82 -1.52 31.16
N PRO A 228 31.14 -2.50 30.30
CA PRO A 228 30.21 -3.59 29.96
C PRO A 228 29.59 -4.29 31.17
N GLU A 229 30.38 -4.53 32.22
CA GLU A 229 29.96 -5.22 33.44
C GLU A 229 29.01 -4.36 34.29
N GLN A 230 28.97 -3.04 34.06
CA GLN A 230 28.14 -2.09 34.81
C GLN A 230 26.76 -1.85 34.15
N VAL A 231 26.57 -2.29 32.91
CA VAL A 231 25.38 -2.00 32.09
C VAL A 231 24.08 -2.39 32.78
N VAL A 232 24.04 -3.57 33.40
CA VAL A 232 22.83 -4.08 34.06
C VAL A 232 22.45 -3.23 35.28
N ASP A 233 23.43 -2.86 36.10
CA ASP A 233 23.20 -2.02 37.29
C ASP A 233 22.82 -0.59 36.92
N VAL A 234 23.46 -0.01 35.90
CA VAL A 234 23.10 1.32 35.37
C VAL A 234 21.68 1.28 34.80
N THR A 235 21.34 0.25 34.03
CA THR A 235 19.98 0.09 33.50
C THR A 235 18.96 0.00 34.63
N ARG A 236 19.24 -0.79 35.67
CA ARG A 236 18.39 -0.90 36.87
C ARG A 236 18.17 0.46 37.53
N ALA A 237 19.24 1.22 37.77
CA ALA A 237 19.16 2.54 38.38
C ALA A 237 18.31 3.51 37.55
N ILE A 238 18.41 3.48 36.22
CA ILE A 238 17.57 4.30 35.31
C ILE A 238 16.10 3.87 35.39
N LEU A 239 15.82 2.56 35.42
CA LEU A 239 14.45 2.04 35.57
C LEU A 239 13.84 2.46 36.91
N ASP A 240 14.61 2.38 37.99
CA ASP A 240 14.18 2.78 39.33
C ASP A 240 13.92 4.30 39.40
N LEU A 241 14.77 5.11 38.78
CA LEU A 241 14.54 6.56 38.63
C LEU A 241 13.20 6.83 37.94
N PHE A 242 12.98 6.19 36.79
CA PHE A 242 11.77 6.40 36.02
C PHE A 242 10.52 5.94 36.78
N ARG A 243 10.62 4.81 37.49
CA ARG A 243 9.51 4.27 38.28
C ARG A 243 9.17 5.15 39.48
N ALA A 244 10.19 5.71 40.14
CA ALA A 244 10.05 6.54 41.33
C ALA A 244 9.55 7.96 41.03
N GLN A 245 10.06 8.59 39.96
CA GLN A 245 9.85 10.02 39.69
C GLN A 245 9.07 10.31 38.41
N GLY A 246 8.87 9.34 37.53
CA GLY A 246 8.16 9.56 36.26
C GLY A 246 6.66 9.84 36.47
N SER A 247 6.16 10.90 35.82
CA SER A 247 4.74 11.28 35.92
C SER A 247 3.79 10.20 35.42
N ARG A 248 2.75 9.91 36.20
CA ARG A 248 1.67 8.97 35.88
C ARG A 248 0.33 9.67 35.57
N GLU A 249 0.29 11.00 35.70
CA GLU A 249 -0.94 11.78 35.60
C GLU A 249 -1.50 11.86 34.18
N LYS A 250 -0.65 12.21 33.20
CA LYS A 250 -1.04 12.43 31.81
C LYS A 250 -0.25 11.53 30.89
N ARG A 251 -0.92 10.60 30.21
CA ARG A 251 -0.28 9.57 29.34
C ARG A 251 0.56 10.14 28.20
N ASN A 252 0.24 11.33 27.69
CA ASN A 252 1.01 12.03 26.65
C ASN A 252 2.23 12.80 27.21
N ALA A 253 2.35 12.91 28.52
CA ALA A 253 3.45 13.57 29.25
C ALA A 253 4.17 12.62 30.24
N ALA A 254 4.10 11.30 30.00
CA ALA A 254 4.58 10.27 30.94
C ALA A 254 5.85 9.51 30.48
N ARG A 255 6.46 9.88 29.35
CA ARG A 255 7.73 9.27 28.87
C ARG A 255 8.92 9.78 29.70
N LEU A 256 9.99 8.98 29.75
CA LEU A 256 11.25 9.32 30.45
C LEU A 256 11.79 10.72 30.08
N ARG A 257 11.58 11.15 28.84
CA ARG A 257 11.93 12.51 28.36
C ARG A 257 11.41 13.62 29.27
N PHE A 258 10.13 13.56 29.66
CA PHE A 258 9.54 14.64 30.46
C PHE A 258 10.15 14.71 31.86
N LEU A 259 10.54 13.56 32.41
CA LEU A 259 11.29 13.53 33.66
C LEU A 259 12.66 14.18 33.48
N LEU A 260 13.39 13.88 32.41
CA LEU A 260 14.70 14.48 32.14
C LEU A 260 14.61 15.98 31.82
N GLU A 261 13.52 16.46 31.22
CA GLU A 261 13.26 17.90 31.05
C GLU A 261 13.09 18.62 32.40
N GLU A 262 12.56 17.93 33.41
CA GLU A 262 12.32 18.48 34.74
C GLU A 262 13.59 18.46 35.61
N ILE A 263 14.25 17.31 35.74
CA ILE A 263 15.40 17.14 36.66
C ILE A 263 16.74 17.47 36.01
N GLY A 264 16.80 17.51 34.68
CA GLY A 264 18.01 17.70 33.90
C GLY A 264 19.03 16.56 34.01
N VAL A 265 20.08 16.62 33.20
CA VAL A 265 21.24 15.70 33.30
C VAL A 265 21.88 15.74 34.70
N PRO A 266 22.02 16.88 35.39
CA PRO A 266 22.54 16.91 36.76
C PRO A 266 21.73 16.08 37.76
N GLY A 267 20.39 16.11 37.67
CA GLY A 267 19.53 15.30 38.53
C GLY A 267 19.67 13.79 38.28
N VAL A 268 19.89 13.40 37.02
CA VAL A 268 20.20 12.00 36.68
C VAL A 268 21.54 11.58 37.27
N LEU A 269 22.58 12.41 37.16
CA LEU A 269 23.90 12.10 37.71
C LEU A 269 23.86 11.94 39.24
N ASP A 270 23.17 12.85 39.95
CA ASP A 270 22.97 12.75 41.40
C ASP A 270 22.23 11.46 41.80
N TRP A 271 21.22 11.06 41.02
CA TRP A 271 20.55 9.78 41.23
C TRP A 271 21.48 8.58 41.03
N LEU A 272 22.25 8.55 39.92
CA LEU A 272 23.17 7.46 39.62
C LEU A 272 24.29 7.36 40.68
N GLU A 273 24.85 8.49 41.13
CA GLU A 273 25.89 8.52 42.17
C GLU A 273 25.39 7.98 43.52
N ARG A 274 24.11 8.20 43.85
CA ARG A 274 23.50 7.70 45.10
C ARG A 274 23.09 6.24 45.05
N THR A 275 22.72 5.74 43.88
CA THR A 275 22.10 4.41 43.73
C THR A 275 23.07 3.33 43.28
N LEU A 276 24.11 3.68 42.52
CA LEU A 276 25.10 2.72 42.05
C LEU A 276 26.13 2.41 43.15
N PRO A 277 26.59 1.15 43.27
CA PRO A 277 27.62 0.76 44.24
C PRO A 277 29.04 1.19 43.81
N PHE A 278 29.18 1.82 42.65
CA PHE A 278 30.44 2.27 42.06
C PHE A 278 30.28 3.66 41.43
N ARG A 279 31.40 4.37 41.27
CA ARG A 279 31.44 5.61 40.49
C ARG A 279 31.61 5.29 39.01
N LEU A 280 30.78 5.90 38.17
CA LEU A 280 30.97 5.88 36.73
C LEU A 280 32.13 6.80 36.32
N ARG A 281 32.84 6.43 35.25
CA ARG A 281 33.97 7.23 34.72
C ARG A 281 33.41 8.49 34.06
N PRO A 282 33.80 9.72 34.43
CA PRO A 282 33.32 10.92 33.76
C PRO A 282 33.78 11.00 32.30
N CYS A 283 32.91 11.49 31.41
CA CYS A 283 33.25 11.79 30.02
C CYS A 283 32.36 12.91 29.50
N VAL A 284 32.93 14.10 29.31
CA VAL A 284 32.18 15.25 28.79
C VAL A 284 32.12 15.27 27.26
N ALA A 285 33.00 14.53 26.59
CA ALA A 285 32.99 14.41 25.14
C ALA A 285 31.74 13.66 24.69
N GLU A 286 30.93 14.27 23.84
CA GLU A 286 29.75 13.61 23.28
C GLU A 286 30.16 12.61 22.19
N PRO A 287 29.44 11.48 22.06
CA PRO A 287 29.67 10.56 20.95
C PRO A 287 29.36 11.27 19.62
N ALA A 288 30.24 11.10 18.64
CA ALA A 288 30.01 11.63 17.31
C ALA A 288 28.92 10.80 16.59
N PRO A 289 27.90 11.43 16.00
CA PRO A 289 27.01 10.74 15.08
C PRO A 289 27.76 10.11 13.93
N ALA A 290 27.22 9.00 13.43
CA ALA A 290 27.72 8.36 12.23
C ALA A 290 27.75 9.32 11.01
N SER A 291 28.76 9.19 10.15
CA SER A 291 28.86 9.95 8.90
C SER A 291 27.87 9.48 7.82
N SER A 292 27.34 8.27 7.96
CA SER A 292 26.34 7.64 7.10
C SER A 292 25.42 6.72 7.92
N GLU A 293 24.39 6.15 7.30
CA GLU A 293 23.65 5.03 7.90
C GLU A 293 24.28 3.70 7.47
N ASP A 294 23.97 2.63 8.20
CA ASP A 294 24.37 1.28 7.84
C ASP A 294 23.66 0.81 6.57
N GLU A 295 24.42 0.34 5.58
CA GLU A 295 23.85 -0.48 4.50
C GLU A 295 23.64 -1.89 5.05
N LEU A 296 22.40 -2.35 5.13
CA LEU A 296 22.07 -3.67 5.72
C LEU A 296 21.60 -4.71 4.69
N ILE A 297 21.61 -4.37 3.40
CA ILE A 297 21.20 -5.25 2.29
C ILE A 297 22.41 -5.52 1.40
N GLY A 298 22.72 -6.80 1.18
CA GLY A 298 23.89 -7.22 0.40
C GLY A 298 24.75 -8.25 1.12
N TRP A 299 26.02 -8.32 0.74
CA TRP A 299 27.00 -9.23 1.34
C TRP A 299 27.94 -8.48 2.28
N PHE A 300 27.97 -8.90 3.54
CA PHE A 300 28.83 -8.31 4.57
C PHE A 300 29.85 -9.33 5.04
N ARG A 301 31.11 -8.93 5.07
CA ARG A 301 32.19 -9.78 5.58
C ARG A 301 32.10 -9.86 7.09
N GLN A 302 32.34 -11.03 7.65
CA GLN A 302 32.39 -11.21 9.09
C GLN A 302 33.82 -11.13 9.64
N LYS A 303 33.97 -10.90 10.94
CA LYS A 303 35.27 -11.00 11.65
C LYS A 303 35.91 -12.38 11.48
N ALA A 304 35.09 -13.44 11.47
CA ALA A 304 35.54 -14.78 11.14
C ALA A 304 35.93 -14.87 9.65
N PRO A 305 37.17 -15.27 9.32
CA PRO A 305 37.61 -15.32 7.94
C PRO A 305 36.78 -16.33 7.15
N ARG A 306 36.40 -15.96 5.91
CA ARG A 306 35.60 -16.76 4.97
C ARG A 306 34.12 -16.95 5.35
N LEU A 307 33.61 -16.27 6.37
CA LEU A 307 32.18 -16.21 6.65
C LEU A 307 31.60 -14.85 6.24
N TRP A 308 30.34 -14.89 5.81
CA TRP A 308 29.60 -13.75 5.30
C TRP A 308 28.19 -13.71 5.90
N THR A 309 27.67 -12.50 6.07
CA THR A 309 26.26 -12.24 6.35
C THR A 309 25.58 -11.81 5.06
N MET A 310 24.44 -12.42 4.75
CA MET A 310 23.59 -12.07 3.60
C MET A 310 22.40 -11.25 4.08
N GLY A 311 22.46 -9.94 3.93
CA GLY A 311 21.34 -9.03 4.19
C GLY A 311 20.36 -9.02 3.02
N LEU A 312 19.08 -9.25 3.30
CA LEU A 312 18.03 -9.36 2.30
C LEU A 312 17.05 -8.18 2.40
N SER A 313 16.63 -7.70 1.23
CA SER A 313 15.51 -6.77 1.12
C SER A 313 14.22 -7.47 1.48
N VAL A 314 13.47 -6.87 2.39
CA VAL A 314 12.10 -7.25 2.70
C VAL A 314 11.24 -6.02 2.46
N PRO A 315 10.53 -5.93 1.32
CA PRO A 315 9.75 -4.75 0.97
C PRO A 315 8.81 -4.34 2.11
N LEU A 316 9.06 -3.15 2.66
CA LEU A 316 8.31 -2.57 3.78
C LEU A 316 8.23 -3.49 5.01
N GLY A 317 9.16 -4.42 5.14
CA GLY A 317 9.25 -5.39 6.23
C GLY A 317 8.11 -6.40 6.31
N ARG A 318 7.42 -6.72 5.23
CA ARG A 318 6.37 -7.76 5.24
C ARG A 318 6.86 -9.04 4.57
N LEU A 319 6.83 -10.14 5.33
CA LEU A 319 7.11 -11.50 4.86
C LEU A 319 5.83 -12.33 4.83
N THR A 320 5.76 -13.28 3.90
CA THR A 320 4.84 -14.41 4.03
C THR A 320 5.43 -15.48 4.96
N HIS A 321 4.58 -16.35 5.50
CA HIS A 321 5.01 -17.51 6.25
C HIS A 321 5.96 -18.40 5.43
N HIS A 322 5.66 -18.63 4.15
CA HIS A 322 6.53 -19.40 3.24
C HIS A 322 7.92 -18.75 3.09
N GLN A 323 8.00 -17.42 3.01
CA GLN A 323 9.28 -16.72 2.96
C GLN A 323 10.08 -16.91 4.25
N LEU A 324 9.46 -16.74 5.43
CA LEU A 324 10.15 -16.90 6.71
C LEU A 324 10.58 -18.35 6.96
N GLU A 325 9.75 -19.33 6.61
CA GLU A 325 10.10 -20.76 6.65
C GLU A 325 11.26 -21.06 5.68
N GLY A 326 11.19 -20.56 4.45
CA GLY A 326 12.26 -20.69 3.47
C GLY A 326 13.57 -20.13 3.99
N LEU A 327 13.57 -18.94 4.59
CA LEU A 327 14.76 -18.35 5.21
C LEU A 327 15.35 -19.21 6.34
N ALA A 328 14.50 -19.83 7.15
CA ALA A 328 14.93 -20.78 8.17
C ALA A 328 15.62 -22.02 7.59
N LEU A 329 15.10 -22.55 6.47
CA LEU A 329 15.72 -23.68 5.78
C LEU A 329 17.05 -23.27 5.12
N LEU A 330 17.09 -22.11 4.47
CA LEU A 330 18.29 -21.59 3.83
C LEU A 330 19.39 -21.26 4.84
N SER A 331 19.04 -20.71 6.01
CA SER A 331 20.03 -20.41 7.05
C SER A 331 20.70 -21.66 7.60
N ARG A 332 19.97 -22.79 7.74
CA ARG A 332 20.58 -24.09 8.11
C ARG A 332 21.39 -24.71 6.98
N LYS A 333 20.91 -24.57 5.74
CA LYS A 333 21.53 -25.22 4.58
C LYS A 333 22.86 -24.58 4.21
N TRP A 334 22.91 -23.24 4.25
CA TRP A 334 24.04 -22.47 3.74
C TRP A 334 24.79 -21.67 4.80
N GLY A 335 24.27 -21.60 6.03
CA GLY A 335 24.92 -21.02 7.19
C GLY A 335 24.88 -21.98 8.38
N ASP A 336 24.72 -21.45 9.60
CA ASP A 336 24.63 -22.22 10.85
C ASP A 336 23.22 -22.20 11.48
N GLY A 337 22.23 -21.74 10.72
CA GLY A 337 20.85 -21.59 11.20
C GLY A 337 20.57 -20.27 11.91
N GLN A 338 21.49 -19.30 11.96
CA GLN A 338 21.24 -17.99 12.55
C GLN A 338 20.66 -16.97 11.54
N LEU A 339 19.60 -16.30 11.96
CA LEU A 339 18.98 -15.17 11.26
C LEU A 339 19.12 -13.89 12.09
N ARG A 340 19.10 -12.73 11.40
CA ARG A 340 19.14 -11.39 12.00
C ARG A 340 18.00 -10.53 11.51
N THR A 341 17.22 -9.93 12.39
CA THR A 341 16.22 -8.90 12.02
C THR A 341 16.85 -7.50 12.08
N THR A 342 16.37 -6.54 11.29
CA THR A 342 16.94 -5.18 11.27
C THR A 342 15.93 -4.10 11.68
N GLN A 343 16.43 -2.95 12.10
CA GLN A 343 15.63 -1.77 12.46
C GLN A 343 15.04 -1.06 11.23
N GLU A 344 15.56 -1.37 10.03
CA GLU A 344 15.00 -0.95 8.74
C GLU A 344 14.02 -1.98 8.17
N GLN A 345 13.53 -2.89 9.03
CA GLN A 345 12.53 -3.90 8.70
C GLN A 345 13.02 -4.99 7.73
N GLY A 346 14.33 -5.21 7.61
CA GLY A 346 14.95 -6.28 6.84
C GLY A 346 15.23 -7.55 7.65
N ILE A 347 15.76 -8.57 6.97
CA ILE A 347 16.24 -9.81 7.58
C ILE A 347 17.55 -10.25 6.92
N ALA A 348 18.43 -10.92 7.66
CA ALA A 348 19.69 -11.44 7.13
C ALA A 348 19.96 -12.86 7.58
N ILE A 349 20.72 -13.61 6.78
CA ILE A 349 21.27 -14.93 7.13
C ILE A 349 22.74 -14.75 7.49
N ALA A 350 23.12 -15.19 8.70
CA ALA A 350 24.50 -15.13 9.15
C ALA A 350 25.29 -16.39 8.75
N ASN A 351 26.61 -16.28 8.90
CA ASN A 351 27.58 -17.37 8.94
C ASN A 351 27.63 -18.21 7.67
N ILE A 352 27.43 -17.58 6.51
CA ILE A 352 27.51 -18.23 5.20
C ILE A 352 28.97 -18.34 4.75
N PRO A 353 29.50 -19.56 4.52
CA PRO A 353 30.84 -19.74 3.96
C PRO A 353 30.97 -19.14 2.56
N THR A 354 32.15 -18.57 2.23
CA THR A 354 32.42 -17.93 0.93
C THR A 354 32.00 -18.78 -0.28
N GLY A 355 32.19 -20.10 -0.22
CA GLY A 355 31.85 -21.01 -1.33
C GLY A 355 30.34 -21.18 -1.59
N PHE A 356 29.47 -20.73 -0.68
CA PHE A 356 28.02 -20.87 -0.80
C PHE A 356 27.29 -19.56 -1.06
N LYS A 357 27.99 -18.44 -1.23
CA LYS A 357 27.36 -17.12 -1.44
C LYS A 357 26.38 -17.13 -2.60
N ASP A 358 26.82 -17.54 -3.79
CA ASP A 358 25.98 -17.50 -4.99
C ASP A 358 24.77 -18.43 -4.86
N ALA A 359 24.99 -19.65 -4.36
CA ALA A 359 23.92 -20.62 -4.14
C ALA A 359 22.88 -20.13 -3.10
N ALA A 360 23.33 -19.47 -2.03
CA ALA A 360 22.46 -18.89 -1.02
C ALA A 360 21.64 -17.72 -1.58
N ALA A 361 22.26 -16.83 -2.36
CA ALA A 361 21.58 -15.71 -3.00
C ALA A 361 20.54 -16.19 -4.03
N THR A 362 20.89 -17.16 -4.88
CA THR A 362 19.94 -17.76 -5.84
C THR A 362 18.76 -18.41 -5.13
N ALA A 363 19.00 -19.11 -4.02
CA ALA A 363 17.93 -19.74 -3.26
C ALA A 363 17.02 -18.73 -2.55
N ALA A 364 17.58 -17.64 -2.02
CA ALA A 364 16.79 -16.53 -1.45
C ALA A 364 15.95 -15.84 -2.53
N ALA A 365 16.52 -15.63 -3.73
CA ALA A 365 15.81 -15.05 -4.86
C ALA A 365 14.61 -15.91 -5.30
N ALA A 366 14.71 -17.24 -5.20
CA ALA A 366 13.58 -18.14 -5.46
C ALA A 366 12.42 -17.97 -4.46
N LEU A 367 12.67 -17.41 -3.28
CA LEU A 367 11.64 -17.00 -2.30
C LEU A 367 11.09 -15.58 -2.57
N GLY A 368 11.55 -14.91 -3.63
CA GLY A 368 11.23 -13.52 -3.91
C GLY A 368 11.96 -12.51 -3.02
N LEU A 369 13.07 -12.93 -2.39
CA LEU A 369 13.89 -12.08 -1.52
C LEU A 369 15.26 -11.84 -2.15
N SER A 370 15.69 -10.59 -2.23
CA SER A 370 16.87 -10.20 -3.00
C SER A 370 17.93 -9.54 -2.11
N ILE A 371 19.20 -9.83 -2.39
CA ILE A 371 20.35 -9.06 -1.88
C ILE A 371 20.57 -7.75 -2.66
N HIS A 372 19.79 -7.56 -3.73
CA HIS A 372 19.75 -6.35 -4.54
C HIS A 372 18.39 -5.70 -4.38
N ALA A 373 18.35 -4.53 -3.76
CA ALA A 373 17.18 -3.65 -3.72
C ALA A 373 17.51 -2.39 -4.50
N ASP A 374 16.57 -1.92 -5.31
CA ASP A 374 16.72 -0.57 -5.87
C ASP A 374 16.56 0.48 -4.75
N PRO A 375 17.09 1.70 -4.94
CA PRO A 375 17.10 2.72 -3.88
C PRO A 375 15.72 3.08 -3.31
N LEU A 376 14.62 2.94 -4.06
CA LEU A 376 13.28 3.23 -3.55
C LEU A 376 12.84 2.17 -2.55
N GLU A 377 13.09 0.90 -2.84
CA GLU A 377 12.75 -0.19 -1.93
C GLU A 377 13.67 -0.18 -0.70
N ARG A 378 14.98 0.00 -0.92
CA ARG A 378 15.99 0.02 0.14
C ARG A 378 15.78 1.14 1.14
N ASN A 379 15.45 2.35 0.67
CA ASN A 379 15.45 3.54 1.51
C ASN A 379 14.06 3.89 2.06
N THR A 380 13.10 2.97 2.02
CA THR A 380 11.73 3.21 2.47
C THR A 380 11.36 2.34 3.67
N VAL A 381 10.76 2.98 4.68
CA VAL A 381 10.25 2.32 5.88
C VAL A 381 8.80 2.72 6.07
N ALA A 382 7.93 1.76 6.36
CA ALA A 382 6.52 2.02 6.60
C ALA A 382 6.03 1.29 7.86
N CYS A 383 5.23 1.99 8.67
CA CYS A 383 4.60 1.36 9.82
C CYS A 383 3.46 0.43 9.37
N THR A 384 2.79 -0.21 10.32
CA THR A 384 1.64 -1.09 10.03
C THR A 384 0.46 -0.35 9.37
N GLY A 385 0.27 0.94 9.67
CA GLY A 385 -0.80 1.75 9.06
C GLY A 385 -2.20 1.39 9.57
N SER A 386 -3.23 2.09 9.04
CA SER A 386 -4.63 1.84 9.40
C SER A 386 -5.05 0.39 9.17
N GLN A 387 -4.46 -0.29 8.16
CA GLN A 387 -4.73 -1.69 7.82
C GLN A 387 -4.87 -2.59 9.06
N PHE A 388 -3.97 -2.48 10.04
CA PHE A 388 -4.06 -3.27 11.28
C PHE A 388 -3.91 -2.45 12.57
N CYS A 389 -3.60 -1.15 12.51
CA CYS A 389 -3.30 -0.35 13.70
C CYS A 389 -4.50 0.49 14.17
N ASN A 390 -4.96 0.26 15.41
CA ASN A 390 -6.10 0.98 16.00
C ASN A 390 -5.94 2.50 16.15
N ILE A 391 -4.71 3.02 16.15
CA ILE A 391 -4.43 4.45 16.33
C ILE A 391 -4.01 5.13 15.02
N ALA A 392 -3.73 4.37 13.97
CA ALA A 392 -3.40 4.94 12.69
C ALA A 392 -4.64 5.65 12.12
N VAL A 393 -4.41 6.82 11.54
CA VAL A 393 -5.43 7.61 10.87
C VAL A 393 -5.31 7.49 9.36
N THR A 394 -4.18 6.98 8.85
CA THR A 394 -3.90 6.77 7.42
C THR A 394 -3.27 5.38 7.21
N GLU A 395 -3.55 4.75 6.08
CA GLU A 395 -2.85 3.52 5.66
C GLU A 395 -1.37 3.84 5.36
N THR A 396 -0.45 2.88 5.47
CA THR A 396 0.96 3.16 5.14
C THR A 396 1.66 2.15 4.26
N LYS A 397 1.48 0.84 4.44
CA LYS A 397 2.28 -0.12 3.66
C LYS A 397 1.82 -0.15 2.20
N GLY A 398 0.50 -0.14 1.98
CA GLY A 398 -0.08 -0.02 0.64
C GLY A 398 0.24 1.32 -0.02
N HIS A 399 0.08 2.43 0.71
CA HIS A 399 0.40 3.77 0.19
C HIS A 399 1.89 3.94 -0.13
N MET A 400 2.78 3.43 0.72
CA MET A 400 4.22 3.47 0.43
C MET A 400 4.57 2.61 -0.78
N PHE A 401 3.99 1.42 -0.92
CA PHE A 401 4.17 0.59 -2.11
C PHE A 401 3.74 1.33 -3.39
N GLN A 402 2.57 1.97 -3.38
CA GLN A 402 2.09 2.78 -4.49
C GLN A 402 3.00 3.98 -4.79
N LEU A 403 3.53 4.64 -3.74
CA LEU A 403 4.47 5.74 -3.89
C LEU A 403 5.75 5.25 -4.57
N ILE A 404 6.36 4.16 -4.08
CA ILE A 404 7.54 3.51 -4.69
C ILE A 404 7.29 3.24 -6.18
N GLU A 405 6.18 2.60 -6.53
CA GLU A 405 5.85 2.28 -7.93
C GLU A 405 5.71 3.53 -8.80
N ARG A 406 5.04 4.58 -8.29
CA ARG A 406 4.86 5.84 -9.03
C ARG A 406 6.18 6.58 -9.22
N LEU A 407 7.05 6.61 -8.20
CA LEU A 407 8.38 7.22 -8.29
C LEU A 407 9.30 6.42 -9.23
N ARG A 408 9.20 5.08 -9.23
CA ARG A 408 9.92 4.18 -10.13
C ARG A 408 9.54 4.44 -11.60
N ARG A 409 8.26 4.64 -11.90
CA ARG A 409 7.76 5.02 -13.24
C ARG A 409 8.26 6.38 -13.71
N LYS A 410 8.44 7.32 -12.79
CA LYS A 410 9.06 8.63 -13.05
C LYS A 410 10.59 8.54 -13.22
N ALA A 411 11.18 7.35 -13.04
CA ALA A 411 12.62 7.12 -13.04
C ALA A 411 13.37 7.98 -12.00
N LEU A 412 12.71 8.39 -10.92
CA LEU A 412 13.31 9.22 -9.88
C LEU A 412 14.41 8.42 -9.16
N LYS A 413 15.59 9.02 -9.04
CA LYS A 413 16.72 8.44 -8.31
C LYS A 413 16.85 9.11 -6.95
N LEU A 414 16.82 8.31 -5.88
CA LEU A 414 16.94 8.82 -4.52
C LEU A 414 18.40 9.00 -4.05
N HIS A 415 19.39 8.35 -4.68
CA HIS A 415 20.81 8.37 -4.27
C HIS A 415 21.04 8.47 -2.73
N GLY A 416 20.45 7.58 -1.95
CA GLY A 416 20.61 7.55 -0.48
C GLY A 416 19.56 8.33 0.31
N ILE A 417 18.67 9.11 -0.33
CA ILE A 417 17.54 9.80 0.33
C ILE A 417 16.56 8.76 0.88
N ARG A 418 16.21 8.87 2.17
CA ARG A 418 15.27 7.98 2.86
C ARG A 418 13.88 8.57 3.02
N ILE A 419 12.87 7.72 2.87
CA ILE A 419 11.46 8.10 2.98
C ILE A 419 10.78 7.22 4.02
N HIS A 420 10.34 7.79 5.13
CA HIS A 420 9.70 7.03 6.21
C HIS A 420 8.25 7.45 6.39
N MET A 421 7.33 6.48 6.38
CA MET A 421 5.88 6.70 6.42
C MET A 421 5.23 6.11 7.66
N SER A 422 4.65 6.96 8.50
CA SER A 422 3.89 6.58 9.69
C SER A 422 2.43 6.99 9.57
N GLY A 423 1.49 6.12 9.91
CA GLY A 423 0.05 6.38 9.75
C GLY A 423 -0.55 7.30 10.83
N CYS A 424 0.25 7.74 11.81
CA CYS A 424 -0.14 8.68 12.85
C CYS A 424 1.10 9.37 13.47
N PRO A 425 0.90 10.36 14.35
CA PRO A 425 1.99 11.05 15.06
C PRO A 425 2.84 10.20 16.03
N SER A 426 2.53 8.91 16.22
CA SER A 426 3.35 8.04 17.10
C SER A 426 4.72 7.69 16.51
N SER A 427 4.92 7.94 15.21
CA SER A 427 6.19 7.75 14.49
C SER A 427 6.80 6.35 14.64
N CYS A 428 6.00 5.31 14.48
CA CYS A 428 6.50 3.93 14.55
C CYS A 428 7.54 3.64 13.44
N ALA A 429 7.45 4.33 12.29
CA ALA A 429 8.45 4.27 11.22
C ALA A 429 9.52 5.37 11.31
N GLN A 430 9.57 6.15 12.40
CA GLN A 430 10.63 7.15 12.63
C GLN A 430 10.68 8.23 11.55
N HIS A 431 9.52 8.79 11.21
CA HIS A 431 9.42 9.78 10.14
C HIS A 431 10.16 11.09 10.45
N PHE A 432 10.41 11.42 11.72
CA PHE A 432 11.16 12.64 12.05
C PHE A 432 12.67 12.51 11.80
N THR A 433 13.24 11.31 11.64
CA THR A 433 14.68 11.14 11.40
C THR A 433 15.02 10.71 9.98
N ALA A 434 14.01 10.62 9.12
CA ALA A 434 14.21 10.41 7.69
C ALA A 434 14.48 11.72 6.95
N ASP A 435 15.12 11.62 5.80
CA ASP A 435 15.27 12.73 4.86
C ASP A 435 13.91 13.30 4.45
N ILE A 436 12.97 12.41 4.15
CA ILE A 436 11.57 12.70 3.87
C ILE A 436 10.67 11.94 4.85
N GLY A 437 10.14 12.65 5.83
CA GLY A 437 9.21 12.14 6.82
C GLY A 437 7.75 12.34 6.41
N LEU A 438 6.94 11.27 6.45
CA LEU A 438 5.51 11.32 6.15
C LEU A 438 4.70 10.92 7.39
N LYS A 439 3.96 11.87 7.98
CA LYS A 439 3.10 11.68 9.16
C LYS A 439 1.63 11.68 8.76
N GLY A 440 0.97 10.54 8.88
CA GLY A 440 -0.42 10.33 8.51
C GLY A 440 -1.38 11.23 9.29
N VAL A 441 -2.26 11.90 8.55
CA VAL A 441 -3.31 12.80 9.03
C VAL A 441 -4.61 12.60 8.25
N ARG A 442 -5.73 13.00 8.86
CA ARG A 442 -7.00 13.16 8.14
C ARG A 442 -7.07 14.58 7.61
N VAL A 443 -7.12 14.70 6.30
CA VAL A 443 -7.11 15.97 5.61
C VAL A 443 -8.55 16.38 5.33
N ARG A 444 -8.98 17.50 5.92
CA ARG A 444 -10.33 18.02 5.68
C ARG A 444 -10.38 18.67 4.29
N ARG A 445 -11.34 18.21 3.49
CA ARG A 445 -11.71 18.79 2.20
C ARG A 445 -13.20 19.13 2.23
N LEU A 446 -13.68 19.85 1.22
CA LEU A 446 -15.09 20.23 1.11
C LEU A 446 -16.04 19.00 1.12
N LEU A 447 -15.62 17.88 0.49
CA LEU A 447 -16.39 16.63 0.40
C LEU A 447 -16.00 15.57 1.45
N GLY A 448 -15.66 16.00 2.67
CA GLY A 448 -15.32 15.10 3.78
C GLY A 448 -13.84 15.05 4.11
N THR A 449 -13.41 14.00 4.81
CA THR A 449 -12.00 13.81 5.16
C THR A 449 -11.35 12.79 4.24
N ARG A 450 -10.15 13.11 3.75
CA ARG A 450 -9.30 12.18 2.98
C ARG A 450 -8.11 11.76 3.82
N GLU A 451 -7.52 10.64 3.44
CA GLU A 451 -6.20 10.28 3.96
C GLU A 451 -5.12 11.15 3.33
N GLY A 452 -4.19 11.59 4.16
CA GLY A 452 -3.05 12.37 3.72
C GLY A 452 -1.92 12.34 4.73
N PHE A 453 -0.91 13.17 4.48
CA PHE A 453 0.31 13.22 5.25
C PHE A 453 0.78 14.66 5.46
N ASP A 454 1.25 14.95 6.66
CA ASP A 454 2.17 16.05 6.89
C ASP A 454 3.57 15.59 6.49
N VAL A 455 4.28 16.44 5.76
CA VAL A 455 5.59 16.18 5.18
C VAL A 455 6.64 16.96 5.94
N PHE A 456 7.66 16.24 6.41
CA PHE A 456 8.82 16.77 7.12
C PHE A 456 10.07 16.53 6.27
N LEU A 457 10.96 17.53 6.20
CA LEU A 457 12.21 17.45 5.45
C LEU A 457 13.38 17.86 6.33
N GLY A 458 14.60 17.46 5.93
CA GLY A 458 15.81 17.85 6.66
C GLY A 458 16.00 17.09 7.98
N GLY A 459 15.28 15.99 8.17
CA GLY A 459 15.60 14.97 9.15
C GLY A 459 16.74 14.11 8.60
N GLY A 460 17.60 13.61 9.45
CA GLY A 460 18.78 12.89 8.97
C GLY A 460 19.87 12.83 10.00
N VAL A 461 20.94 12.13 9.62
CA VAL A 461 21.88 11.56 10.60
C VAL A 461 23.33 11.65 10.17
N ALA A 462 23.58 11.94 8.90
CA ALA A 462 24.91 11.98 8.33
C ALA A 462 25.68 13.18 8.89
N GLY A 463 26.64 12.90 9.79
CA GLY A 463 27.50 13.89 10.45
C GLY A 463 26.86 14.63 11.62
N GLN A 464 25.53 14.79 11.63
CA GLN A 464 24.76 15.32 12.76
C GLN A 464 23.36 14.68 12.80
N VAL A 465 22.86 14.36 13.99
CA VAL A 465 21.51 13.81 14.17
C VAL A 465 20.49 14.93 14.35
N HIS A 466 19.43 14.89 13.54
CA HIS A 466 18.53 16.00 13.36
C HIS A 466 17.08 15.55 13.14
N MET A 467 16.13 16.20 13.82
CA MET A 467 14.69 15.98 13.60
C MET A 467 14.18 16.82 12.42
N GLY A 468 13.44 16.22 11.51
CA GLY A 468 12.88 16.86 10.33
C GLY A 468 11.96 18.03 10.67
N LEU A 469 12.06 19.08 9.86
CA LEU A 469 11.28 20.30 9.98
C LEU A 469 10.02 20.20 9.13
N PRO A 470 8.88 20.77 9.58
CA PRO A 470 7.65 20.74 8.81
C PRO A 470 7.84 21.49 7.49
N TYR A 471 7.57 20.81 6.38
CA TYR A 471 7.62 21.39 5.03
C TYR A 471 6.22 21.73 4.53
N LYS A 472 5.30 20.76 4.56
CA LYS A 472 3.91 20.91 4.08
C LYS A 472 2.94 20.07 4.91
N ILE A 473 1.81 20.65 5.30
CA ILE A 473 0.80 20.02 6.16
C ILE A 473 -0.41 19.60 5.32
N GLY A 474 -1.00 18.44 5.62
CA GLY A 474 -2.25 17.98 4.99
C GLY A 474 -2.18 17.73 3.49
N VAL A 475 -1.11 17.06 3.02
CA VAL A 475 -0.93 16.65 1.63
C VAL A 475 -1.77 15.41 1.35
N ASP A 476 -2.62 15.44 0.33
CA ASP A 476 -3.42 14.26 -0.05
C ASP A 476 -2.50 13.16 -0.59
N VAL A 477 -2.82 11.89 -0.31
CA VAL A 477 -1.99 10.73 -0.72
C VAL A 477 -1.62 10.79 -2.20
N ASP A 478 -2.58 11.13 -3.07
CA ASP A 478 -2.37 11.18 -4.52
C ASP A 478 -1.38 12.27 -4.98
N GLN A 479 -1.15 13.29 -4.16
CA GLN A 479 -0.22 14.38 -4.45
C GLN A 479 1.21 14.06 -4.03
N LEU A 480 1.41 13.07 -3.14
CA LEU A 480 2.73 12.72 -2.63
C LEU A 480 3.77 12.40 -3.72
N PRO A 481 3.47 11.62 -4.78
CA PRO A 481 4.48 11.29 -5.79
C PRO A 481 5.04 12.53 -6.49
N ASN A 482 4.18 13.50 -6.81
CA ASN A 482 4.62 14.75 -7.45
C ASN A 482 5.38 15.63 -6.47
N LEU A 483 4.94 15.70 -5.21
CA LEU A 483 5.63 16.47 -4.18
C LEU A 483 7.03 15.91 -3.88
N VAL A 484 7.17 14.59 -3.79
CA VAL A 484 8.47 13.94 -3.56
C VAL A 484 9.39 14.18 -4.76
N GLU A 485 8.89 14.05 -5.98
CA GLU A 485 9.66 14.38 -7.19
C GLU A 485 10.12 15.83 -7.21
N GLU A 486 9.24 16.78 -6.87
CA GLU A 486 9.56 18.21 -6.79
C GLU A 486 10.70 18.46 -5.78
N VAL A 487 10.54 17.94 -4.56
CA VAL A 487 11.50 18.11 -3.47
C VAL A 487 12.86 17.49 -3.80
N VAL A 488 12.87 16.31 -4.41
CA VAL A 488 14.10 15.60 -4.79
C VAL A 488 14.78 16.30 -5.97
N SER A 489 14.01 16.71 -6.98
CA SER A 489 14.53 17.41 -8.16
C SER A 489 15.13 18.75 -7.78
N GLU A 490 14.48 19.51 -6.89
CA GLU A 490 15.00 20.78 -6.42
C GLU A 490 16.36 20.62 -5.72
N TYR A 491 16.50 19.62 -4.85
CA TYR A 491 17.78 19.32 -4.21
C TYR A 491 18.87 19.09 -5.27
N TYR A 492 18.65 18.20 -6.24
CA TYR A 492 19.67 17.93 -7.25
C TYR A 492 20.02 19.14 -8.13
N LEU A 493 19.06 20.03 -8.38
CA LEU A 493 19.28 21.24 -9.17
C LEU A 493 20.05 22.33 -8.42
N ARG A 494 19.97 22.38 -7.08
CA ARG A 494 20.40 23.55 -6.29
C ARG A 494 21.38 23.26 -5.15
N HIS A 495 21.64 21.99 -4.81
CA HIS A 495 22.56 21.65 -3.73
C HIS A 495 24.01 22.06 -4.05
N LYS A 496 24.77 22.37 -2.98
CA LYS A 496 26.22 22.59 -3.06
C LYS A 496 26.92 21.23 -3.15
N SER A 497 28.12 21.20 -3.73
CA SER A 497 28.93 19.98 -3.76
C SER A 497 29.20 19.45 -2.35
N GLY A 498 29.00 18.14 -2.13
CA GLY A 498 29.18 17.49 -0.83
C GLY A 498 28.08 17.76 0.20
N GLN A 499 27.10 18.61 -0.11
CA GLN A 499 25.96 18.87 0.77
C GLN A 499 24.97 17.71 0.70
N THR A 500 24.55 17.16 1.84
CA THR A 500 23.54 16.10 1.91
C THR A 500 22.13 16.65 1.70
N PHE A 501 21.19 15.77 1.33
CA PHE A 501 19.78 16.15 1.18
C PHE A 501 19.22 16.76 2.46
N SER A 502 19.48 16.13 3.61
CA SER A 502 19.01 16.62 4.90
C SER A 502 19.58 18.00 5.22
N ALA A 503 20.89 18.21 4.99
CA ALA A 503 21.55 19.49 5.24
C ALA A 503 21.00 20.60 4.33
N TYR A 504 20.78 20.32 3.04
CA TYR A 504 20.21 21.26 2.09
C TYR A 504 18.81 21.73 2.51
N TRP A 505 17.89 20.79 2.78
CA TRP A 505 16.52 21.15 3.15
C TRP A 505 16.44 21.78 4.52
N ARG A 506 17.30 21.39 5.46
CA ARG A 506 17.41 22.06 6.77
C ARG A 506 17.87 23.51 6.62
N GLU A 507 18.99 23.75 5.95
CA GLU A 507 19.51 25.11 5.67
C GLU A 507 18.42 25.96 5.04
N LYS A 508 17.74 25.43 4.02
CA LYS A 508 16.69 26.15 3.30
C LYS A 508 15.44 26.43 4.14
N LEU A 509 14.96 25.47 4.94
CA LEU A 509 13.78 25.67 5.77
C LEU A 509 14.06 26.59 6.95
N GLN A 510 15.26 26.49 7.54
CA GLN A 510 15.73 27.41 8.57
C GLN A 510 15.98 28.79 8.00
N ALA A 511 16.51 28.93 6.78
CA ALA A 511 16.64 30.22 6.11
C ALA A 511 15.27 30.82 5.82
N ARG A 512 14.28 30.03 5.40
CA ARG A 512 12.88 30.50 5.27
C ARG A 512 12.30 30.98 6.61
N ASP A 513 12.72 30.39 7.73
CA ASP A 513 12.35 30.84 9.07
C ASP A 513 13.29 31.95 9.63
N ALA A 514 14.49 32.13 9.09
CA ALA A 514 15.45 33.20 9.43
C ALA A 514 15.21 34.47 8.60
N ASP A 515 14.68 34.33 7.38
CA ASP A 515 14.01 35.38 6.60
C ASP A 515 12.72 35.82 7.32
N LYS A 516 12.22 35.01 8.27
CA LYS A 516 11.21 35.40 9.27
C LYS A 516 11.81 35.90 10.59
N VAL A 517 13.14 36.07 10.71
CA VAL A 517 13.77 36.90 11.75
C VAL A 517 13.82 38.34 11.25
N GLY A 518 12.61 38.81 10.96
CA GLY A 518 12.12 40.16 11.14
C GLY A 518 10.73 39.95 11.75
N ASP A 519 10.70 39.73 13.06
CA ASP A 519 9.45 39.61 13.82
C ASP A 519 8.74 40.97 13.77
N ALA A 520 7.83 41.12 12.81
CA ALA A 520 6.91 42.24 12.71
C ALA A 520 5.57 41.87 12.06
N ASP A 521 5.50 40.93 11.10
CA ASP A 521 4.30 40.79 10.26
C ASP A 521 3.62 39.40 10.26
N TYR A 522 3.86 38.55 11.27
CA TYR A 522 2.95 37.43 11.55
C TYR A 522 2.38 37.51 12.96
N GLN A 523 1.45 38.45 13.14
CA GLN A 523 0.57 38.44 14.31
C GLN A 523 -0.57 37.44 14.07
N LEU A 524 -0.70 36.46 14.97
CA LEU A 524 -1.89 35.63 15.02
C LEU A 524 -3.12 36.53 15.26
N PRO A 525 -4.23 36.32 14.55
CA PRO A 525 -5.42 37.15 14.69
C PRO A 525 -5.85 37.25 16.16
N THR A 526 -6.17 38.47 16.60
CA THR A 526 -6.76 38.68 17.93
C THR A 526 -8.27 38.73 17.80
N TRP A 527 -8.94 37.90 18.59
CA TRP A 527 -10.39 37.82 18.71
C TRP A 527 -10.83 38.45 20.02
N LEU A 528 -11.76 39.38 19.94
CA LEU A 528 -12.37 40.03 21.10
C LEU A 528 -13.70 39.34 21.38
N CYS A 529 -13.91 38.85 22.60
CA CYS A 529 -15.24 38.38 22.99
C CYS A 529 -16.20 39.58 23.05
N GLU A 530 -17.18 39.64 22.16
CA GLU A 530 -18.17 40.72 22.07
C GLU A 530 -19.03 40.86 23.34
N LYS A 531 -19.00 39.87 24.24
CA LYS A 531 -19.75 39.88 25.50
C LYS A 531 -18.97 40.47 26.69
N CYS A 532 -17.64 40.35 26.71
CA CYS A 532 -16.83 40.76 27.88
C CYS A 532 -15.48 41.39 27.54
N GLU A 533 -15.23 41.60 26.25
CA GLU A 533 -14.03 42.23 25.70
C GLU A 533 -12.71 41.51 26.02
N HIS A 534 -12.78 40.28 26.52
CA HIS A 534 -11.60 39.46 26.75
C HIS A 534 -10.97 39.04 25.42
N ARG A 535 -9.64 39.22 25.32
CA ARG A 535 -8.86 39.02 24.09
C ARG A 535 -8.32 37.60 24.00
N HIS A 536 -8.39 37.03 22.82
CA HIS A 536 -7.93 35.68 22.50
C HIS A 536 -7.07 35.72 21.25
N VAL A 537 -5.88 35.12 21.30
CA VAL A 537 -4.95 35.11 20.16
C VAL A 537 -4.97 33.71 19.52
N GLY A 538 -5.23 33.63 18.22
CA GLY A 538 -5.26 32.36 17.49
C GLY A 538 -5.80 32.49 16.07
N GLU A 539 -5.53 31.50 15.21
CA GLU A 539 -5.95 31.51 13.80
C GLU A 539 -7.48 31.53 13.63
N ASP A 540 -8.22 30.93 14.58
CA ASP A 540 -9.69 30.85 14.63
C ASP A 540 -10.23 31.42 15.98
N PRO A 541 -11.48 31.93 16.04
CA PRO A 541 -12.07 32.37 17.29
C PRO A 541 -12.28 31.17 18.23
N PRO A 542 -11.99 31.30 19.53
CA PRO A 542 -12.15 30.20 20.47
C PRO A 542 -13.61 29.75 20.57
N VAL A 543 -13.81 28.47 20.87
CA VAL A 543 -15.16 27.85 20.90
C VAL A 543 -16.07 28.50 21.95
N PHE A 544 -15.49 28.97 23.06
CA PHE A 544 -16.15 29.85 24.02
C PHE A 544 -15.15 30.72 24.81
N CYS A 545 -15.61 31.81 25.41
CA CYS A 545 -14.78 32.73 26.18
C CYS A 545 -14.75 32.26 27.64
N PRO A 546 -13.59 31.93 28.21
CA PRO A 546 -13.48 31.49 29.60
C PRO A 546 -13.83 32.60 30.61
N SER A 547 -13.71 33.87 30.22
CA SER A 547 -14.04 35.01 31.09
C SER A 547 -15.55 35.21 31.30
N CYS A 548 -16.38 34.87 30.31
CA CYS A 548 -17.84 35.13 30.37
C CYS A 548 -18.76 34.01 29.84
N ALA A 549 -18.16 32.88 29.47
CA ALA A 549 -18.79 31.72 28.83
C ALA A 549 -19.49 32.02 27.48
N GLY A 550 -19.09 33.07 26.76
CA GLY A 550 -19.67 33.42 25.45
C GLY A 550 -19.24 32.47 24.34
N LEU A 551 -20.16 31.94 23.53
CA LEU A 551 -19.88 31.00 22.44
C LEU A 551 -19.19 31.65 21.24
N ARG A 552 -18.49 30.86 20.41
CA ARG A 552 -17.70 31.30 19.23
C ARG A 552 -18.35 32.30 18.28
N ARG A 553 -19.68 32.38 18.27
CA ARG A 553 -20.47 33.33 17.48
C ARG A 553 -20.42 34.77 18.03
N HIS A 554 -19.84 34.96 19.21
CA HIS A 554 -19.74 36.22 19.94
C HIS A 554 -18.28 36.70 20.01
N PHE A 555 -17.50 36.47 18.95
CA PHE A 555 -16.12 36.92 18.86
C PHE A 555 -15.94 37.73 17.60
N ALA A 556 -15.56 38.98 17.78
CA ALA A 556 -15.18 39.86 16.69
C ALA A 556 -13.67 39.74 16.46
N ARG A 557 -13.26 39.62 15.20
CA ARG A 557 -11.85 39.72 14.84
C ARG A 557 -11.44 41.19 14.95
N LEU A 558 -10.36 41.47 15.66
CA LEU A 558 -9.70 42.75 15.58
C LEU A 558 -8.82 42.73 14.33
N GLU A 559 -9.16 43.59 13.36
CA GLU A 559 -8.33 43.81 12.18
C GLU A 559 -7.31 44.92 12.49
N ASP A 560 -6.07 44.70 12.07
CA ASP A 560 -4.99 45.65 12.30
C ASP A 560 -5.11 46.84 11.33
N GLY A 561 -5.56 47.97 11.87
CA GLY A 561 -5.48 49.30 11.26
C GLY A 561 -6.43 49.57 10.08
N VAL A 562 -7.45 50.40 10.32
CA VAL A 562 -7.81 51.65 9.56
C VAL A 562 -9.25 52.10 9.89
N GLU A 563 -9.41 53.40 10.14
CA GLU A 563 -10.68 54.16 10.34
C GLU A 563 -11.12 54.91 9.03
N PRO A 564 -12.31 55.57 8.95
CA PRO A 564 -13.23 55.46 7.80
C PRO A 564 -13.28 56.60 6.74
N ALA A 565 -13.74 56.21 5.54
CA ALA A 565 -14.56 56.88 4.49
C ALA A 565 -14.16 58.23 3.81
N SER A 566 -14.19 58.28 2.45
CA SER A 566 -15.08 59.16 1.63
C SER A 566 -14.83 59.16 0.10
N ALA A 567 -15.94 59.31 -0.65
CA ALA A 567 -16.17 60.03 -1.92
C ALA A 567 -15.58 59.59 -3.30
N ALA A 568 -16.45 58.93 -4.08
CA ALA A 568 -17.08 59.36 -5.37
C ALA A 568 -16.29 59.64 -6.68
N SER A 569 -16.75 58.91 -7.73
CA SER A 569 -16.87 59.24 -9.17
C SER A 569 -15.59 59.21 -10.03
N ALA A 570 -15.57 58.86 -11.32
CA ALA A 570 -16.46 58.16 -12.25
C ALA A 570 -15.67 57.98 -13.58
N LEU A 571 -16.14 57.06 -14.41
CA LEU A 571 -16.20 57.08 -15.89
C LEU A 571 -15.50 55.95 -16.67
N GLU A 572 -16.37 55.34 -17.48
CA GLU A 572 -16.32 54.24 -18.44
C GLU A 572 -15.45 54.59 -19.67
N ALA A 573 -15.22 53.79 -20.72
CA ALA A 573 -15.90 52.68 -21.37
C ALA A 573 -14.86 52.04 -22.33
N ALA A 574 -14.75 50.72 -22.54
CA ALA A 574 -15.56 49.82 -23.36
C ALA A 574 -14.65 49.12 -24.39
N THR A 575 -14.66 47.79 -24.42
CA THR A 575 -14.78 46.99 -25.66
C THR A 575 -14.98 45.52 -25.30
N SER A 576 -16.05 44.95 -25.88
CA SER A 576 -16.64 43.66 -25.55
C SER A 576 -16.02 42.49 -26.29
N THR A 577 -15.76 41.40 -25.58
CA THR A 577 -15.95 40.02 -26.08
C THR A 577 -16.65 39.23 -24.98
N ALA A 578 -17.72 38.51 -25.34
CA ALA A 578 -18.70 37.96 -24.41
C ALA A 578 -18.07 36.99 -23.39
N SER A 579 -18.15 37.34 -22.11
CA SER A 579 -17.75 36.48 -20.99
C SER A 579 -18.89 35.56 -20.55
N ALA A 580 -18.56 34.38 -20.04
CA ALA A 580 -19.50 33.50 -19.35
C ALA A 580 -20.29 34.26 -18.26
N PRO A 581 -21.56 33.89 -18.00
CA PRO A 581 -22.40 34.56 -17.00
C PRO A 581 -21.79 34.42 -15.60
N ALA A 582 -21.90 35.48 -14.80
CA ALA A 582 -21.36 35.54 -13.44
C ALA A 582 -21.95 34.45 -12.53
N ALA A 583 -21.15 33.96 -11.59
CA ALA A 583 -21.54 32.91 -10.65
C ALA A 583 -22.74 33.34 -9.79
N ARG A 584 -23.74 32.45 -9.68
CA ARG A 584 -24.99 32.75 -8.99
C ARG A 584 -24.86 32.53 -7.48
N SER A 585 -25.48 33.40 -6.71
CA SER A 585 -25.50 33.32 -5.24
C SER A 585 -26.44 32.24 -4.68
N ASP A 586 -27.20 31.54 -5.53
CA ASP A 586 -28.17 30.49 -5.16
C ASP A 586 -27.62 29.05 -5.28
N GLY A 587 -26.31 28.92 -5.49
CA GLY A 587 -25.60 27.63 -5.56
C GLY A 587 -25.65 26.95 -6.93
N PHE A 588 -26.27 27.56 -7.94
CA PHE A 588 -26.22 27.10 -9.33
C PHE A 588 -24.96 27.61 -10.04
N VAL A 589 -24.21 26.71 -10.66
CA VAL A 589 -22.98 27.00 -11.39
C VAL A 589 -23.22 26.77 -12.88
N PHE A 590 -22.72 27.69 -13.70
CA PHE A 590 -22.81 27.59 -15.15
C PHE A 590 -22.12 26.31 -15.64
N ALA A 591 -22.83 25.54 -16.48
CA ALA A 591 -22.36 24.26 -16.99
C ALA A 591 -22.14 24.27 -18.51
N ALA A 592 -23.09 24.79 -19.29
CA ALA A 592 -22.98 24.92 -20.74
C ALA A 592 -24.01 25.92 -21.31
N ALA A 593 -23.83 26.36 -22.55
CA ALA A 593 -24.91 27.01 -23.30
C ALA A 593 -25.98 25.97 -23.68
N GLU A 594 -27.26 26.35 -23.65
CA GLU A 594 -28.36 25.42 -23.97
C GLU A 594 -28.27 24.89 -25.40
N SER A 595 -27.77 25.70 -26.33
CA SER A 595 -27.55 25.33 -27.74
C SER A 595 -26.52 24.21 -27.94
N ALA A 596 -25.68 23.90 -26.94
CA ALA A 596 -24.69 22.83 -27.00
C ALA A 596 -25.28 21.43 -26.72
N LEU A 597 -26.50 21.35 -26.17
CA LEU A 597 -27.15 20.09 -25.82
C LEU A 597 -28.24 19.72 -26.84
N GLN A 598 -28.00 18.64 -27.58
CA GLN A 598 -28.93 18.06 -28.55
C GLN A 598 -29.92 17.09 -27.89
N ASP A 599 -31.09 16.88 -28.50
CA ASP A 599 -32.20 16.14 -27.89
C ASP A 599 -31.97 14.63 -27.77
N SER A 600 -31.05 14.06 -28.56
CA SER A 600 -30.82 12.60 -28.66
C SER A 600 -29.41 12.16 -28.25
N SER A 601 -28.64 13.02 -27.60
CA SER A 601 -27.27 12.72 -27.19
C SER A 601 -26.91 13.38 -25.86
N GLY A 602 -26.00 12.77 -25.10
CA GLY A 602 -25.47 13.38 -23.89
C GLY A 602 -24.40 14.43 -24.20
N LEU A 603 -24.31 15.46 -23.36
CA LEU A 603 -23.21 16.42 -23.35
C LEU A 603 -22.42 16.28 -22.05
N GLU A 604 -21.11 16.02 -22.16
CA GLU A 604 -20.22 15.99 -21.00
C GLU A 604 -19.71 17.41 -20.69
N VAL A 605 -19.79 17.80 -19.42
CA VAL A 605 -19.34 19.12 -18.93
C VAL A 605 -18.52 18.95 -17.67
N GLU A 606 -17.47 19.74 -17.50
CA GLU A 606 -16.63 19.73 -16.31
C GLU A 606 -16.87 20.98 -15.46
N VAL A 607 -17.29 20.79 -14.21
CA VAL A 607 -17.52 21.88 -13.24
C VAL A 607 -16.77 21.59 -11.95
N GLY A 608 -15.82 22.45 -11.58
CA GLY A 608 -15.02 22.30 -10.35
C GLY A 608 -14.14 21.04 -10.33
N GLY A 609 -13.65 20.58 -11.49
CA GLY A 609 -12.80 19.38 -11.62
C GLY A 609 -13.56 18.05 -11.59
N ARG A 610 -14.90 18.07 -11.69
CA ARG A 610 -15.75 16.88 -11.79
C ARG A 610 -16.53 16.90 -13.10
N GLY A 611 -16.59 15.76 -13.79
CA GLY A 611 -17.38 15.58 -15.01
C GLY A 611 -18.84 15.24 -14.71
N TYR A 612 -19.74 15.85 -15.46
CA TYR A 612 -21.20 15.65 -15.43
C TYR A 612 -21.71 15.35 -16.84
N ALA A 613 -22.75 14.53 -16.95
CA ALA A 613 -23.43 14.25 -18.22
C ALA A 613 -24.82 14.90 -18.21
N LEU A 614 -25.07 15.73 -19.23
CA LEU A 614 -26.33 16.43 -19.45
C LEU A 614 -27.14 15.73 -20.54
N PHE A 615 -28.46 15.60 -20.34
CA PHE A 615 -29.40 15.00 -21.31
C PHE A 615 -30.68 15.85 -21.39
N ARG A 616 -31.36 15.88 -22.55
CA ARG A 616 -32.71 16.45 -22.65
C ARG A 616 -33.74 15.32 -22.54
N VAL A 617 -34.58 15.35 -21.50
CA VAL A 617 -35.68 14.41 -21.28
C VAL A 617 -36.98 15.22 -21.17
N ASP A 618 -37.94 14.97 -22.06
CA ASP A 618 -39.25 15.65 -22.09
C ASP A 618 -39.15 17.20 -22.06
N GLY A 619 -38.22 17.76 -22.85
CA GLY A 619 -37.99 19.20 -22.92
C GLY A 619 -37.27 19.80 -21.71
N ARG A 620 -36.85 18.99 -20.73
CA ARG A 620 -36.08 19.43 -19.55
C ARG A 620 -34.66 18.90 -19.60
N VAL A 621 -33.70 19.71 -19.19
CA VAL A 621 -32.32 19.26 -19.01
C VAL A 621 -32.22 18.42 -17.74
N ARG A 622 -31.49 17.31 -17.80
CA ARG A 622 -31.17 16.44 -16.68
C ARG A 622 -29.67 16.28 -16.57
N CYS A 623 -29.17 16.12 -15.35
CA CYS A 623 -27.75 16.02 -15.07
C CYS A 623 -27.50 14.82 -14.17
N ILE A 624 -26.57 13.96 -14.58
CA ILE A 624 -26.06 12.83 -13.77
C ILE A 624 -24.52 12.86 -13.75
N ASP A 625 -23.89 12.02 -12.93
CA ASP A 625 -22.44 11.82 -13.02
C ASP A 625 -22.03 11.41 -14.44
N ALA A 626 -20.92 11.97 -14.94
CA ALA A 626 -20.42 11.57 -16.26
C ALA A 626 -19.83 10.16 -16.26
N ALA A 627 -19.20 9.72 -15.17
CA ALA A 627 -18.50 8.44 -15.13
C ALA A 627 -19.43 7.29 -14.70
N CYS A 628 -19.47 6.23 -15.51
CA CYS A 628 -20.12 4.97 -15.16
C CYS A 628 -19.39 4.31 -13.97
N PRO A 629 -20.09 3.86 -12.93
CA PRO A 629 -19.48 3.37 -11.68
C PRO A 629 -18.77 2.01 -11.83
N HIS A 630 -18.97 1.32 -12.94
CA HIS A 630 -18.30 0.05 -13.22
C HIS A 630 -16.86 0.26 -13.71
N GLU A 631 -16.69 0.85 -14.90
CA GLU A 631 -15.37 0.99 -15.55
C GLU A 631 -14.99 2.46 -15.84
N GLY A 632 -15.82 3.44 -15.46
CA GLY A 632 -15.53 4.86 -15.64
C GLY A 632 -15.81 5.42 -17.04
N ALA A 633 -16.53 4.68 -17.89
CA ALA A 633 -16.96 5.15 -19.20
C ALA A 633 -17.79 6.45 -19.07
N SER A 634 -17.63 7.39 -20.00
CA SER A 634 -18.48 8.57 -20.05
C SER A 634 -19.89 8.18 -20.47
N LEU A 635 -20.87 8.39 -19.60
CA LEU A 635 -22.29 8.19 -19.87
C LEU A 635 -22.80 9.17 -20.92
N ALA A 636 -22.21 10.37 -21.05
CA ALA A 636 -22.58 11.30 -22.11
C ALA A 636 -22.32 10.73 -23.52
N GLN A 637 -21.38 9.78 -23.64
CA GLN A 637 -21.06 9.07 -24.89
C GLN A 637 -21.90 7.80 -25.09
N GLY A 638 -22.79 7.49 -24.15
CA GLY A 638 -23.69 6.35 -24.21
C GLY A 638 -24.85 6.55 -25.19
N GLU A 639 -25.45 5.45 -25.63
CA GLU A 639 -26.68 5.51 -26.42
C GLU A 639 -27.82 6.00 -25.53
N PHE A 640 -28.47 7.11 -25.91
CA PHE A 640 -29.51 7.75 -25.13
C PHE A 640 -30.85 7.67 -25.86
N LYS A 641 -31.83 6.98 -25.24
CA LYS A 641 -33.16 6.79 -25.80
C LYS A 641 -34.19 6.68 -24.66
N ASP A 642 -35.34 7.33 -24.83
CA ASP A 642 -36.48 7.25 -23.90
C ASP A 642 -36.11 7.52 -22.43
N GLY A 643 -35.21 8.48 -22.19
CA GLY A 643 -34.75 8.83 -20.83
C GLY A 643 -33.76 7.85 -20.20
N VAL A 644 -33.29 6.85 -20.97
CA VAL A 644 -32.31 5.85 -20.54
C VAL A 644 -31.02 6.03 -21.31
N VAL A 645 -29.89 6.05 -20.59
CA VAL A 645 -28.56 6.07 -21.17
C VAL A 645 -27.88 4.72 -20.98
N THR A 646 -27.39 4.15 -22.07
CA THR A 646 -26.66 2.88 -22.10
C THR A 646 -25.17 3.15 -22.13
N CYS A 647 -24.44 2.71 -21.11
CA CYS A 647 -22.99 2.84 -21.01
C CYS A 647 -22.31 2.28 -22.27
N PRO A 648 -21.43 3.05 -22.93
CA PRO A 648 -20.87 2.67 -24.22
C PRO A 648 -19.87 1.49 -24.15
N TRP A 649 -19.39 1.13 -22.96
CA TRP A 649 -18.36 0.09 -22.80
C TRP A 649 -18.93 -1.29 -22.51
N HIS A 650 -19.97 -1.39 -21.70
CA HIS A 650 -20.49 -2.68 -21.21
C HIS A 650 -22.02 -2.73 -21.13
N GLY A 651 -22.72 -1.75 -21.70
CA GLY A 651 -24.16 -1.83 -21.95
C GLY A 651 -25.05 -1.65 -20.73
N TRP A 652 -24.49 -1.26 -19.58
CA TRP A 652 -25.30 -0.98 -18.39
C TRP A 652 -26.19 0.22 -18.63
N THR A 653 -27.46 0.13 -18.27
CA THR A 653 -28.44 1.18 -18.52
C THR A 653 -28.73 1.98 -17.27
N PHE A 654 -28.83 3.30 -17.41
CA PHE A 654 -29.11 4.23 -16.32
C PHE A 654 -30.27 5.14 -16.69
N ASN A 655 -31.15 5.42 -15.74
CA ASN A 655 -32.19 6.42 -15.90
C ASN A 655 -31.55 7.83 -15.82
N ALA A 656 -31.65 8.62 -16.89
CA ALA A 656 -31.02 9.95 -16.95
C ALA A 656 -31.68 10.98 -16.02
N CYS A 657 -32.89 10.72 -15.51
CA CYS A 657 -33.58 11.59 -14.56
C CYS A 657 -33.17 11.32 -13.11
N SER A 658 -33.08 10.04 -12.71
CA SER A 658 -32.79 9.65 -11.33
C SER A 658 -31.36 9.18 -11.07
N GLY A 659 -30.60 8.89 -12.12
CA GLY A 659 -29.30 8.24 -12.04
C GLY A 659 -29.36 6.74 -11.66
N CYS A 660 -30.56 6.18 -11.43
CA CYS A 660 -30.68 4.78 -11.04
C CYS A 660 -30.20 3.85 -12.16
N SER A 661 -29.41 2.84 -11.79
CA SER A 661 -29.05 1.76 -12.70
C SER A 661 -30.23 0.82 -12.87
N LEU A 662 -30.64 0.59 -14.12
CA LEU A 662 -31.78 -0.26 -14.49
C LEU A 662 -31.34 -1.71 -14.72
N GLU A 663 -30.16 -1.91 -15.31
CA GLU A 663 -29.61 -3.24 -15.59
C GLU A 663 -28.07 -3.17 -15.64
N PRO A 664 -27.36 -3.82 -14.69
CA PRO A 664 -27.84 -4.44 -13.45
C PRO A 664 -28.24 -3.40 -12.38
N ALA A 665 -29.34 -3.62 -11.68
CA ALA A 665 -29.82 -2.72 -10.64
C ALA A 665 -28.85 -2.59 -9.45
N GLY A 666 -28.87 -1.43 -8.76
CA GLY A 666 -28.14 -1.19 -7.51
C GLY A 666 -26.79 -0.47 -7.65
N ASN A 667 -26.40 -0.09 -8.87
CA ASN A 667 -25.14 0.62 -9.15
C ASN A 667 -25.41 2.06 -9.60
N ASP A 668 -26.17 2.80 -8.80
CA ASP A 668 -26.71 4.10 -9.18
C ASP A 668 -25.63 5.19 -9.29
N VAL A 669 -25.81 6.10 -10.26
CA VAL A 669 -25.08 7.36 -10.34
C VAL A 669 -25.89 8.49 -9.71
N ARG A 670 -25.25 9.58 -9.29
CA ARG A 670 -25.98 10.71 -8.70
C ARG A 670 -26.68 11.51 -9.80
N SER A 671 -27.89 11.98 -9.51
CA SER A 671 -28.59 13.01 -10.29
C SER A 671 -28.49 14.38 -9.61
N TYR A 672 -28.45 15.45 -10.41
CA TYR A 672 -28.25 16.82 -9.93
C TYR A 672 -29.37 17.75 -10.42
N GLU A 673 -29.66 18.78 -9.63
CA GLU A 673 -30.59 19.84 -10.03
C GLU A 673 -29.99 20.68 -11.16
N THR A 674 -30.84 21.04 -12.12
CA THR A 674 -30.49 21.83 -13.29
C THR A 674 -31.43 23.03 -13.43
N LEU A 675 -30.90 24.18 -13.80
CA LEU A 675 -31.66 25.40 -14.09
C LEU A 675 -31.29 25.86 -15.51
N VAL A 676 -32.30 26.16 -16.33
CA VAL A 676 -32.09 26.73 -17.67
C VAL A 676 -32.67 28.14 -17.69
N GLU A 677 -31.82 29.13 -17.93
CA GLU A 677 -32.21 30.55 -17.92
C GLU A 677 -31.37 31.32 -18.94
N GLY A 678 -32.01 32.18 -19.74
CA GLY A 678 -31.31 33.02 -20.72
C GLY A 678 -30.46 32.25 -21.74
N GLY A 679 -30.88 31.03 -22.13
CA GLY A 679 -30.13 30.16 -23.06
C GLY A 679 -28.87 29.52 -22.45
N SER A 680 -28.75 29.51 -21.12
CA SER A 680 -27.65 28.89 -20.38
C SER A 680 -28.15 27.78 -19.44
N ILE A 681 -27.41 26.68 -19.39
CA ILE A 681 -27.63 25.56 -18.47
C ILE A 681 -26.74 25.76 -17.25
N TYR A 682 -27.36 25.73 -16.07
CA TYR A 682 -26.69 25.72 -14.78
C TYR A 682 -26.99 24.40 -14.06
N ILE A 683 -26.02 23.89 -13.30
CA ILE A 683 -26.18 22.71 -12.44
C ILE A 683 -25.92 23.10 -10.98
N ARG A 684 -26.45 22.34 -10.03
CA ARG A 684 -26.14 22.49 -8.59
C ARG A 684 -25.22 21.34 -8.13
N PRO A 685 -23.89 21.53 -8.11
CA PRO A 685 -22.95 20.54 -7.60
C PRO A 685 -23.11 20.31 -6.09
N PRO A 686 -22.75 19.13 -5.56
CA PRO A 686 -22.82 18.86 -4.14
C PRO A 686 -21.76 19.67 -3.38
N GLY A 687 -22.20 20.45 -2.38
CA GLY A 687 -21.31 21.17 -1.47
C GLY A 687 -21.02 22.64 -1.78
N VAL A 688 -21.80 23.29 -2.66
CA VAL A 688 -21.73 24.75 -2.91
C VAL A 688 -22.82 25.46 -2.08
N PRO A 689 -22.48 26.21 -1.01
CA PRO A 689 -23.45 27.06 -0.31
C PRO A 689 -23.83 28.27 -1.17
N SER A 690 -25.03 28.80 -0.95
CA SER A 690 -25.47 30.08 -1.52
C SER A 690 -24.48 31.20 -1.19
N GLY A 691 -23.61 31.59 -2.14
CA GLY A 691 -22.77 32.78 -2.02
C GLY A 691 -21.29 32.70 -2.45
N SER A 692 -20.75 31.57 -2.90
CA SER A 692 -19.34 31.51 -3.35
C SER A 692 -19.20 31.47 -4.87
N GLY A 693 -18.55 32.50 -5.44
CA GLY A 693 -18.21 32.55 -6.86
C GLY A 693 -17.28 31.40 -7.24
N VAL A 694 -17.73 30.53 -8.15
CA VAL A 694 -16.95 29.42 -8.74
C VAL A 694 -16.55 29.82 -10.16
N ALA A 695 -15.32 29.50 -10.56
CA ALA A 695 -14.82 29.73 -11.92
C ALA A 695 -15.68 29.00 -12.99
N PRO A 696 -15.84 29.57 -14.19
CA PRO A 696 -16.75 29.03 -15.21
C PRO A 696 -16.26 27.67 -15.79
N ALA A 697 -17.22 26.84 -16.17
CA ALA A 697 -17.02 25.52 -16.78
C ALA A 697 -16.32 25.61 -18.14
N VAL A 698 -15.39 24.69 -18.39
CA VAL A 698 -14.73 24.53 -19.69
C VAL A 698 -15.43 23.42 -20.47
N ALA A 699 -16.06 23.75 -21.59
CA ALA A 699 -16.59 22.78 -22.53
C ALA A 699 -15.43 22.21 -23.36
N ILE A 700 -15.19 20.90 -23.27
CA ILE A 700 -14.15 20.22 -24.05
C ILE A 700 -14.75 19.82 -25.40
N ALA A 701 -14.50 20.63 -26.44
CA ALA A 701 -14.77 20.25 -27.82
C ALA A 701 -13.57 19.51 -28.42
N SER A 702 -13.83 18.36 -29.05
CA SER A 702 -12.82 17.48 -29.69
C SER A 702 -12.42 17.99 -31.08
N ALA A 703 -11.13 18.31 -31.31
CA ALA A 703 -10.49 18.28 -32.64
C ALA A 703 -8.93 18.15 -32.61
N ALA A 704 -8.38 17.61 -33.69
CA ALA A 704 -7.09 16.92 -33.96
C ALA A 704 -5.71 17.65 -33.87
N ALA A 705 -4.67 16.82 -33.56
CA ALA A 705 -3.23 16.75 -33.98
C ALA A 705 -2.29 18.00 -33.93
N ALA A 706 -0.99 18.02 -33.56
CA ALA A 706 0.18 17.12 -33.34
C ALA A 706 1.25 17.87 -32.46
N PRO A 707 2.54 17.44 -32.19
CA PRO A 707 3.29 16.19 -32.39
C PRO A 707 3.86 15.56 -31.07
N ALA A 708 4.63 14.47 -31.22
CA ALA A 708 4.77 13.33 -30.30
C ALA A 708 5.48 13.54 -28.93
N THR A 709 4.82 13.03 -27.88
CA THR A 709 5.31 12.75 -26.51
C THR A 709 5.19 11.23 -26.28
N PRO A 710 5.92 10.59 -25.33
CA PRO A 710 5.86 9.14 -25.14
C PRO A 710 4.41 8.70 -24.88
N ALA A 711 3.99 7.64 -25.58
CA ALA A 711 2.59 7.28 -25.74
C ALA A 711 1.86 7.14 -24.40
N LYS A 712 0.75 7.89 -24.25
CA LYS A 712 -0.28 7.63 -23.23
C LYS A 712 -0.71 6.16 -23.35
N PRO A 713 -1.03 5.47 -22.23
CA PRO A 713 -1.62 4.13 -22.31
C PRO A 713 -2.85 4.18 -23.23
N ALA A 714 -2.91 3.28 -24.20
CA ALA A 714 -3.96 3.28 -25.22
C ALA A 714 -5.34 3.25 -24.54
N ARG A 715 -6.18 4.27 -24.82
CA ARG A 715 -7.59 4.25 -24.43
C ARG A 715 -8.29 3.20 -25.30
N ARG A 716 -9.09 2.34 -24.67
CA ARG A 716 -9.87 1.33 -25.37
C ARG A 716 -10.84 1.99 -26.34
N SER A 717 -10.81 1.53 -27.59
CA SER A 717 -11.65 2.01 -28.67
C SER A 717 -13.11 1.61 -28.43
N VAL A 718 -14.03 2.47 -28.85
CA VAL A 718 -15.47 2.14 -28.81
C VAL A 718 -15.74 0.99 -29.78
N PRO A 719 -16.39 -0.11 -29.34
CA PRO A 719 -16.71 -1.24 -30.22
C PRO A 719 -17.58 -0.82 -31.39
N ARG A 720 -17.25 -1.29 -32.60
CA ARG A 720 -17.99 -0.97 -33.83
C ARG A 720 -18.78 -2.16 -34.33
N ILE A 721 -19.90 -1.89 -35.01
CA ILE A 721 -20.66 -2.89 -35.73
C ILE A 721 -20.26 -2.79 -37.21
N ALA A 722 -19.91 -3.92 -37.82
CA ALA A 722 -19.64 -3.99 -39.26
C ALA A 722 -19.98 -5.39 -39.80
N ASP A 723 -20.26 -5.45 -41.10
CA ASP A 723 -20.43 -6.69 -41.85
C ASP A 723 -19.10 -7.05 -42.51
N LEU A 724 -18.50 -8.17 -42.11
CA LEU A 724 -17.20 -8.61 -42.58
C LEU A 724 -17.33 -9.85 -43.47
N LYS A 725 -16.53 -9.90 -44.53
CA LYS A 725 -16.46 -11.06 -45.42
C LYS A 725 -15.71 -12.21 -44.76
N VAL A 726 -16.24 -13.42 -44.82
CA VAL A 726 -15.54 -14.65 -44.44
C VAL A 726 -14.54 -14.98 -45.53
N LEU A 727 -13.25 -14.85 -45.24
CA LEU A 727 -12.17 -15.17 -46.18
C LEU A 727 -11.92 -16.67 -46.26
N GLU A 728 -11.93 -17.33 -45.10
CA GLU A 728 -11.51 -18.72 -44.95
C GLU A 728 -12.24 -19.35 -43.76
N ILE A 729 -12.49 -20.65 -43.85
CA ILE A 729 -12.99 -21.47 -42.74
C ILE A 729 -12.01 -22.63 -42.53
N VAL A 730 -11.35 -22.67 -41.37
CA VAL A 730 -10.40 -23.72 -40.99
C VAL A 730 -11.11 -24.71 -40.06
N GLN A 731 -10.98 -26.00 -40.34
CA GLN A 731 -11.48 -27.06 -39.45
C GLN A 731 -10.38 -27.42 -38.44
N GLU A 732 -10.55 -27.01 -37.19
CA GLU A 732 -9.54 -27.20 -36.13
C GLU A 732 -9.65 -28.57 -35.45
N THR A 733 -10.88 -28.98 -35.12
CA THR A 733 -11.23 -30.30 -34.55
C THR A 733 -12.57 -30.74 -35.16
N PRO A 734 -13.07 -31.97 -34.97
CA PRO A 734 -14.37 -32.38 -35.55
C PRO A 734 -15.56 -31.46 -35.19
N ASP A 735 -15.51 -30.78 -34.03
CA ASP A 735 -16.56 -29.90 -33.53
C ASP A 735 -16.14 -28.43 -33.41
N VAL A 736 -14.98 -28.02 -33.93
CA VAL A 736 -14.49 -26.63 -33.86
C VAL A 736 -14.04 -26.13 -35.24
N LYS A 737 -14.52 -24.94 -35.63
CA LYS A 737 -14.12 -24.23 -36.85
C LYS A 737 -13.62 -22.83 -36.52
N THR A 738 -12.63 -22.35 -37.25
CA THR A 738 -12.17 -20.95 -37.23
C THR A 738 -12.65 -20.22 -38.48
N PHE A 739 -13.40 -19.15 -38.28
CA PHE A 739 -13.88 -18.26 -39.35
C PHE A 739 -12.97 -17.04 -39.41
N ARG A 740 -12.20 -16.91 -40.49
CA ARG A 740 -11.31 -15.77 -40.72
C ARG A 740 -12.06 -14.68 -41.46
N LEU A 741 -12.23 -13.53 -40.83
CA LEU A 741 -13.00 -12.40 -41.34
C LEU A 741 -12.09 -11.29 -41.86
N ASP A 742 -12.47 -10.64 -42.95
CA ASP A 742 -11.77 -9.50 -43.55
C ASP A 742 -12.05 -8.21 -42.78
N ASN A 743 -11.04 -7.61 -42.16
CA ASN A 743 -11.16 -6.38 -41.38
C ASN A 743 -10.41 -5.18 -41.99
N ARG A 744 -9.86 -5.32 -43.19
CA ARG A 744 -9.05 -4.26 -43.83
C ARG A 744 -9.80 -2.92 -43.97
N ASP A 745 -11.08 -3.00 -44.36
CA ASP A 745 -11.93 -1.83 -44.58
C ASP A 745 -13.03 -1.65 -43.51
N ALA A 746 -13.28 -2.67 -42.69
CA ALA A 746 -14.36 -2.67 -41.69
C ALA A 746 -14.02 -1.85 -40.44
N GLY A 747 -12.72 -1.66 -40.16
CA GLY A 747 -12.25 -0.80 -39.07
C GLY A 747 -12.70 -1.25 -37.69
N ILE A 748 -12.93 -2.55 -37.48
CA ILE A 748 -13.19 -3.12 -36.15
C ILE A 748 -11.91 -2.96 -35.32
N PRO A 749 -11.97 -2.26 -34.17
CA PRO A 749 -10.79 -2.06 -33.34
C PRO A 749 -10.35 -3.35 -32.65
N LEU A 750 -9.04 -3.62 -32.68
CA LEU A 750 -8.38 -4.71 -31.97
C LEU A 750 -7.31 -4.10 -31.04
N ASP A 751 -7.73 -3.71 -29.84
CA ASP A 751 -6.85 -2.99 -28.92
C ASP A 751 -5.99 -3.95 -28.09
N PHE A 752 -6.57 -5.07 -27.64
CA PHE A 752 -5.88 -6.02 -26.75
C PHE A 752 -6.17 -7.48 -27.12
N ALA A 753 -5.22 -8.35 -26.80
CA ALA A 753 -5.33 -9.79 -27.05
C ALA A 753 -6.21 -10.46 -25.98
N GLY A 754 -7.06 -11.40 -26.37
CA GLY A 754 -7.98 -12.11 -25.47
C GLY A 754 -9.43 -11.63 -25.49
N GLN A 755 -9.73 -10.55 -26.22
CA GLN A 755 -11.07 -9.97 -26.35
C GLN A 755 -12.04 -10.85 -27.19
N PHE A 756 -13.35 -10.58 -27.08
CA PHE A 756 -14.40 -11.23 -27.86
C PHE A 756 -15.11 -10.27 -28.82
N ALA A 757 -15.81 -10.82 -29.81
CA ALA A 757 -16.76 -10.12 -30.67
C ALA A 757 -18.15 -10.73 -30.54
N LYS A 758 -19.21 -9.93 -30.64
CA LYS A 758 -20.58 -10.46 -30.79
C LYS A 758 -20.86 -10.68 -32.27
N VAL A 759 -21.30 -11.86 -32.65
CA VAL A 759 -21.75 -12.19 -34.01
C VAL A 759 -23.26 -12.17 -34.03
N CYS A 760 -23.83 -11.48 -35.01
CA CYS A 760 -25.25 -11.53 -35.32
C CYS A 760 -25.49 -12.49 -36.46
N ILE A 761 -26.47 -13.38 -36.30
CA ILE A 761 -27.02 -14.17 -37.40
C ILE A 761 -28.53 -14.05 -37.41
N ASN A 762 -29.14 -14.22 -38.57
CA ASN A 762 -30.59 -14.31 -38.70
C ASN A 762 -30.99 -15.79 -38.78
N VAL A 763 -31.77 -16.27 -37.81
CA VAL A 763 -32.31 -17.63 -37.78
C VAL A 763 -33.83 -17.52 -37.76
N ASP A 764 -34.48 -18.03 -38.80
CA ASP A 764 -35.95 -18.03 -38.93
C ASP A 764 -36.61 -16.64 -38.84
N GLY A 765 -35.91 -15.59 -39.31
CA GLY A 765 -36.39 -14.20 -39.26
C GLY A 765 -36.04 -13.46 -37.97
N GLU A 766 -35.38 -14.11 -37.01
CA GLU A 766 -34.96 -13.54 -35.73
C GLU A 766 -33.45 -13.23 -35.73
N GLU A 767 -33.07 -12.00 -35.38
CA GLU A 767 -31.67 -11.62 -35.18
C GLU A 767 -31.14 -12.13 -33.82
N LEU A 768 -30.18 -13.05 -33.87
CA LEU A 768 -29.57 -13.64 -32.68
C LEU A 768 -28.10 -13.20 -32.56
N TRP A 769 -27.79 -12.51 -31.46
CA TRP A 769 -26.43 -12.11 -31.11
C TRP A 769 -25.77 -13.08 -30.14
N ARG A 770 -24.57 -13.56 -30.43
CA ARG A 770 -23.76 -14.39 -29.52
C ARG A 770 -22.31 -13.95 -29.48
N SER A 771 -21.70 -14.03 -28.30
CA SER A 771 -20.29 -13.68 -28.11
C SER A 771 -19.39 -14.86 -28.49
N PHE A 772 -18.36 -14.58 -29.28
CA PHE A 772 -17.30 -15.51 -29.63
C PHE A 772 -15.94 -14.84 -29.48
N THR A 773 -14.97 -15.54 -28.90
CA THR A 773 -13.64 -15.00 -28.66
C THR A 773 -12.88 -14.79 -29.97
N ILE A 774 -12.12 -13.70 -30.03
CA ILE A 774 -11.19 -13.43 -31.12
C ILE A 774 -9.90 -14.20 -30.81
N SER A 775 -9.55 -15.11 -31.72
CA SER A 775 -8.35 -15.95 -31.62
C SER A 775 -7.15 -15.39 -32.40
N SER A 776 -7.37 -14.41 -33.30
CA SER A 776 -6.29 -13.65 -33.92
C SER A 776 -5.70 -12.62 -32.93
N PRO A 777 -4.41 -12.26 -33.05
CA PRO A 777 -3.81 -11.25 -32.21
C PRO A 777 -4.10 -9.82 -32.72
N PRO A 778 -4.08 -8.80 -31.84
CA PRO A 778 -4.27 -7.39 -32.24
C PRO A 778 -3.13 -6.83 -33.11
N THR A 779 -2.02 -7.55 -33.22
CA THR A 779 -0.89 -7.26 -34.12
C THR A 779 -1.24 -7.50 -35.59
N ARG A 780 -2.25 -8.33 -35.90
CA ARG A 780 -2.68 -8.69 -37.25
C ARG A 780 -4.05 -8.09 -37.56
N ARG A 781 -4.09 -6.78 -37.79
CA ARG A 781 -5.36 -6.00 -37.83
C ARG A 781 -6.23 -6.25 -39.04
N ASP A 782 -5.65 -6.78 -40.11
CA ASP A 782 -6.34 -7.01 -41.38
C ASP A 782 -7.37 -8.16 -41.31
N THR A 783 -7.26 -9.03 -40.29
CA THR A 783 -8.12 -10.20 -40.16
C THR A 783 -8.58 -10.44 -38.73
N ILE A 784 -9.82 -10.92 -38.57
CA ILE A 784 -10.38 -11.35 -37.29
C ILE A 784 -10.71 -12.83 -37.37
N ASP A 785 -10.02 -13.67 -36.57
CA ASP A 785 -10.29 -15.10 -36.52
C ASP A 785 -11.22 -15.42 -35.35
N LEU A 786 -12.45 -15.86 -35.64
CA LEU A 786 -13.41 -16.34 -34.64
C LEU A 786 -13.39 -17.86 -34.61
N THR A 787 -12.87 -18.43 -33.53
CA THR A 787 -12.79 -19.89 -33.34
C THR A 787 -13.95 -20.36 -32.49
N ILE A 788 -14.80 -21.20 -33.07
CA ILE A 788 -16.13 -21.48 -32.57
C ILE A 788 -16.32 -22.98 -32.45
N LYS A 789 -16.68 -23.41 -31.23
CA LYS A 789 -17.09 -24.77 -30.95
C LYS A 789 -18.58 -24.94 -31.22
N ARG A 790 -18.95 -26.01 -31.94
CA ARG A 790 -20.35 -26.38 -32.18
C ARG A 790 -20.99 -26.81 -30.87
N ASN A 791 -22.03 -26.10 -30.47
CA ASN A 791 -22.93 -26.56 -29.42
C ASN A 791 -24.16 -27.22 -30.09
N PRO A 792 -24.40 -28.54 -29.89
CA PRO A 792 -25.56 -29.22 -30.46
C PRO A 792 -26.89 -28.55 -30.11
N ALA A 793 -27.01 -27.97 -28.90
CA ALA A 793 -28.19 -27.23 -28.46
C ALA A 793 -28.21 -25.75 -28.89
N GLY A 794 -27.14 -25.26 -29.54
CA GLY A 794 -26.95 -23.85 -29.87
C GLY A 794 -27.44 -23.48 -31.27
N ARG A 795 -28.48 -22.64 -31.36
CA ARG A 795 -29.00 -22.11 -32.64
C ARG A 795 -27.91 -21.40 -33.47
N VAL A 796 -27.08 -20.57 -32.83
CA VAL A 796 -26.09 -19.75 -33.54
C VAL A 796 -24.88 -20.54 -34.01
N SER A 797 -24.27 -21.33 -33.14
CA SER A 797 -23.12 -22.17 -33.53
C SER A 797 -23.49 -23.18 -34.61
N ASN A 798 -24.70 -23.76 -34.58
CA ASN A 798 -25.14 -24.68 -35.62
C ASN A 798 -25.32 -23.96 -36.96
N HIS A 799 -25.99 -22.81 -36.99
CA HIS A 799 -26.14 -22.03 -38.22
C HIS A 799 -24.79 -21.60 -38.82
N LEU A 800 -23.83 -21.17 -37.99
CA LEU A 800 -22.47 -20.88 -38.46
C LEU A 800 -21.79 -22.10 -39.09
N PHE A 801 -22.05 -23.31 -38.58
CA PHE A 801 -21.45 -24.53 -39.11
C PHE A 801 -22.11 -25.05 -40.38
N ASP A 802 -23.43 -24.89 -40.47
CA ASP A 802 -24.28 -25.53 -41.48
C ASP A 802 -24.60 -24.59 -42.67
N CYS A 803 -24.53 -23.26 -42.47
CA CYS A 803 -25.00 -22.28 -43.47
C CYS A 803 -23.95 -21.25 -43.90
N VAL A 804 -22.86 -21.07 -43.14
CA VAL A 804 -21.84 -20.06 -43.48
C VAL A 804 -20.70 -20.70 -44.27
N GLU A 805 -20.40 -20.11 -45.42
CA GLU A 805 -19.33 -20.53 -46.33
C GLU A 805 -18.33 -19.39 -46.56
N ALA A 806 -17.12 -19.73 -47.02
CA ALA A 806 -16.14 -18.74 -47.45
C ALA A 806 -16.73 -17.87 -48.59
N GLY A 807 -16.56 -16.57 -48.48
CA GLY A 807 -17.19 -15.57 -49.34
C GLY A 807 -18.48 -14.96 -48.76
N GLY A 808 -19.09 -15.58 -47.75
CA GLY A 808 -20.27 -15.06 -47.04
C GLY A 808 -19.95 -13.83 -46.19
N MET A 809 -21.00 -13.19 -45.64
CA MET A 809 -20.88 -12.01 -44.78
C MET A 809 -21.31 -12.35 -43.35
N LEU A 810 -20.57 -11.88 -42.35
CA LEU A 810 -20.92 -11.98 -40.94
C LEU A 810 -20.95 -10.59 -40.30
N ARG A 811 -22.09 -10.26 -39.69
CA ARG A 811 -22.26 -9.04 -38.91
C ARG A 811 -21.65 -9.23 -37.53
N ILE A 812 -20.67 -8.41 -37.18
CA ILE A 812 -20.03 -8.49 -35.85
C ILE A 812 -20.02 -7.14 -35.14
N LYS A 813 -19.99 -7.17 -33.80
CA LYS A 813 -19.73 -6.04 -32.91
C LYS A 813 -18.52 -6.33 -32.04
N GLY A 814 -17.42 -5.60 -32.18
CA GLY A 814 -16.19 -5.88 -31.43
C GLY A 814 -15.09 -4.83 -31.64
N ALA A 815 -13.90 -5.02 -31.06
CA ALA A 815 -13.61 -5.98 -29.99
C ALA A 815 -14.17 -5.53 -28.62
N GLN A 816 -14.51 -6.49 -27.75
CA GLN A 816 -15.14 -6.30 -26.44
C GLN A 816 -14.58 -7.26 -25.38
N GLY A 817 -14.96 -7.10 -24.11
CA GLY A 817 -14.52 -7.96 -23.00
C GLY A 817 -13.44 -7.37 -22.09
N GLY A 818 -13.47 -7.76 -20.81
CA GLY A 818 -12.50 -7.37 -19.78
C GLY A 818 -11.36 -8.38 -19.60
N PHE A 819 -11.46 -9.54 -20.26
CA PHE A 819 -10.41 -10.54 -20.29
C PHE A 819 -9.41 -10.21 -21.39
N PHE A 820 -8.30 -9.57 -21.05
CA PHE A 820 -7.29 -9.24 -22.06
C PHE A 820 -5.89 -9.14 -21.49
N PHE A 821 -4.91 -9.37 -22.37
CA PHE A 821 -3.51 -9.12 -22.11
C PHE A 821 -3.11 -7.73 -22.65
N ASP A 822 -2.68 -6.86 -21.74
CA ASP A 822 -2.04 -5.57 -22.06
C ASP A 822 -0.54 -5.66 -21.75
N PRO A 823 0.35 -5.72 -22.75
CA PRO A 823 1.78 -5.86 -22.52
C PRO A 823 2.40 -4.68 -21.77
N ALA A 824 1.77 -3.50 -21.74
CA ALA A 824 2.25 -2.34 -21.00
C ALA A 824 1.87 -2.38 -19.52
N ARG A 825 0.82 -3.11 -19.14
CA ARG A 825 0.34 -3.24 -17.74
C ARG A 825 0.70 -4.58 -17.11
N HIS A 826 0.66 -5.62 -17.91
CA HIS A 826 0.92 -6.98 -17.49
C HIS A 826 2.37 -7.27 -17.83
N VAL A 827 3.28 -7.03 -16.88
CA VAL A 827 4.74 -7.20 -17.06
C VAL A 827 5.27 -8.47 -16.42
N GLU A 828 4.42 -9.17 -15.66
CA GLU A 828 4.76 -10.41 -14.98
C GLU A 828 4.94 -11.59 -15.97
N PRO A 829 5.58 -12.69 -15.52
CA PRO A 829 5.47 -13.97 -16.20
C PRO A 829 4.00 -14.37 -16.40
N LEU A 830 3.70 -15.09 -17.48
CA LEU A 830 2.31 -15.41 -17.83
C LEU A 830 1.99 -16.88 -17.58
N GLY A 831 0.87 -17.12 -16.91
CA GLY A 831 0.25 -18.42 -16.83
C GLY A 831 -1.04 -18.42 -17.64
N LEU A 832 -1.12 -19.23 -18.68
CA LEU A 832 -2.32 -19.40 -19.49
C LEU A 832 -2.88 -20.78 -19.17
N VAL A 833 -4.12 -20.86 -18.71
CA VAL A 833 -4.74 -22.14 -18.35
C VAL A 833 -6.11 -22.23 -19.00
N SER A 834 -6.34 -23.30 -19.75
CA SER A 834 -7.58 -23.45 -20.49
C SER A 834 -8.09 -24.88 -20.56
N ALA A 835 -9.39 -25.02 -20.82
CA ALA A 835 -10.00 -26.32 -21.13
C ALA A 835 -11.00 -26.19 -22.28
N GLY A 836 -10.97 -27.15 -23.22
CA GLY A 836 -11.85 -27.17 -24.39
C GLY A 836 -11.75 -25.88 -25.24
N SER A 837 -12.88 -25.26 -25.57
CA SER A 837 -12.88 -24.02 -26.36
C SER A 837 -12.27 -22.82 -25.64
N GLY A 838 -11.98 -22.90 -24.33
CA GLY A 838 -11.35 -21.81 -23.60
C GLY A 838 -9.90 -21.50 -24.01
N ILE A 839 -9.35 -22.28 -24.93
CA ILE A 839 -8.03 -22.05 -25.53
C ILE A 839 -8.00 -20.84 -26.49
N THR A 840 -9.16 -20.41 -26.99
CA THR A 840 -9.27 -19.35 -28.01
C THR A 840 -8.74 -17.98 -27.57
N PRO A 841 -9.06 -17.43 -26.38
CA PRO A 841 -8.44 -16.18 -25.94
C PRO A 841 -6.94 -16.36 -25.68
N MET A 842 -6.51 -17.54 -25.23
CA MET A 842 -5.10 -17.84 -24.96
C MET A 842 -4.28 -17.77 -26.24
N MET A 843 -4.82 -18.27 -27.36
CA MET A 843 -4.13 -18.17 -28.65
C MET A 843 -3.98 -16.74 -29.14
N SER A 844 -4.96 -15.86 -28.92
CA SER A 844 -4.79 -14.43 -29.20
C SER A 844 -3.63 -13.85 -28.40
N ILE A 845 -3.51 -14.21 -27.11
CA ILE A 845 -2.43 -13.76 -26.23
C ILE A 845 -1.08 -14.32 -26.69
N VAL A 846 -0.96 -15.64 -26.93
CA VAL A 846 0.27 -16.30 -27.38
C VAL A 846 0.75 -15.70 -28.70
N ARG A 847 -0.13 -15.60 -29.71
CA ARG A 847 0.23 -15.02 -31.01
C ARG A 847 0.68 -13.56 -30.86
N SER A 848 0.05 -12.79 -29.96
CA SER A 848 0.44 -11.40 -29.67
C SER A 848 1.84 -11.31 -29.03
N LEU A 849 2.16 -12.20 -28.09
CA LEU A 849 3.49 -12.27 -27.46
C LEU A 849 4.58 -12.55 -28.49
N ILE A 850 4.34 -13.53 -29.36
CA ILE A 850 5.28 -13.94 -30.41
C ILE A 850 5.46 -12.84 -31.45
N ASP A 851 4.36 -12.32 -32.00
CA ASP A 851 4.39 -11.25 -33.02
C ASP A 851 5.08 -9.98 -32.51
N SER A 852 4.94 -9.68 -31.21
CA SER A 852 5.53 -8.49 -30.58
C SER A 852 6.97 -8.70 -30.12
N GLY A 853 7.54 -9.90 -30.28
CA GLY A 853 8.88 -10.24 -29.79
C GLY A 853 9.02 -10.13 -28.26
N ILE A 854 7.93 -10.27 -27.52
CA ILE A 854 7.94 -10.11 -26.06
C ILE A 854 8.53 -11.35 -25.42
N GLU A 855 9.78 -11.23 -25.02
CA GLU A 855 10.61 -12.31 -24.50
C GLU A 855 10.40 -12.56 -22.98
N ARG A 856 9.20 -13.05 -22.62
CA ARG A 856 8.82 -13.35 -21.23
C ARG A 856 8.50 -14.83 -21.02
N PRO A 857 8.74 -15.39 -19.82
CA PRO A 857 8.26 -16.73 -19.50
C PRO A 857 6.73 -16.80 -19.60
N CYS A 858 6.24 -17.78 -20.35
CA CYS A 858 4.82 -18.07 -20.52
C CYS A 858 4.59 -19.58 -20.40
N TRP A 859 3.83 -20.00 -19.39
CA TRP A 859 3.41 -21.38 -19.20
C TRP A 859 1.96 -21.52 -19.63
N PHE A 860 1.75 -22.28 -20.70
CA PHE A 860 0.44 -22.56 -21.26
C PHE A 860 0.04 -24.00 -20.98
N LEU A 861 -0.96 -24.18 -20.12
CA LEU A 861 -1.53 -25.47 -19.79
C LEU A 861 -2.93 -25.61 -20.40
N HIS A 862 -3.18 -26.71 -21.09
CA HIS A 862 -4.46 -26.98 -21.74
C HIS A 862 -5.02 -28.37 -21.38
N GLY A 863 -6.31 -28.42 -21.03
CA GLY A 863 -7.04 -29.65 -20.78
C GLY A 863 -7.99 -30.02 -21.92
N ALA A 864 -7.85 -31.24 -22.45
CA ALA A 864 -8.72 -31.78 -23.49
C ALA A 864 -9.18 -33.22 -23.16
N ARG A 865 -10.08 -33.77 -23.98
CA ARG A 865 -10.59 -35.15 -23.81
C ARG A 865 -9.65 -36.13 -24.48
N THR A 866 -9.60 -36.12 -25.80
CA THR A 866 -8.73 -36.97 -26.62
C THR A 866 -7.73 -36.13 -27.39
N PRO A 867 -6.69 -36.71 -28.01
CA PRO A 867 -5.78 -35.96 -28.87
C PRO A 867 -6.48 -35.22 -30.02
N ALA A 868 -7.57 -35.76 -30.56
CA ALA A 868 -8.36 -35.16 -31.63
C ALA A 868 -9.16 -33.92 -31.19
N ASP A 869 -9.28 -33.67 -29.88
CA ASP A 869 -10.00 -32.52 -29.31
C ASP A 869 -9.09 -31.32 -29.01
N ILE A 870 -7.77 -31.44 -29.23
CA ILE A 870 -6.82 -30.37 -28.93
C ILE A 870 -6.81 -29.35 -30.08
N ILE A 871 -7.51 -28.24 -29.88
CA ILE A 871 -7.54 -27.12 -30.83
C ILE A 871 -6.12 -26.51 -30.89
N PHE A 872 -5.63 -26.15 -32.09
CA PHE A 872 -4.32 -25.51 -32.32
C PHE A 872 -3.07 -26.29 -31.87
N HIS A 873 -3.17 -27.60 -31.65
CA HIS A 873 -2.08 -28.40 -31.06
C HIS A 873 -0.74 -28.25 -31.78
N ASP A 874 -0.76 -28.39 -33.11
CA ASP A 874 0.44 -28.31 -33.95
C ASP A 874 1.09 -26.92 -33.91
N GLU A 875 0.27 -25.86 -33.87
CA GLU A 875 0.76 -24.49 -33.74
C GLU A 875 1.45 -24.30 -32.38
N CYS A 876 0.80 -24.70 -31.28
CA CYS A 876 1.37 -24.56 -29.94
C CYS A 876 2.66 -25.36 -29.77
N ARG A 877 2.73 -26.59 -30.29
CA ARG A 877 3.96 -27.40 -30.24
C ARG A 877 5.11 -26.75 -31.00
N ARG A 878 4.86 -26.33 -32.24
CA ARG A 878 5.86 -25.63 -33.05
C ARG A 878 6.34 -24.35 -32.36
N LEU A 879 5.44 -23.58 -31.73
CA LEU A 879 5.82 -22.38 -30.98
C LEU A 879 6.66 -22.71 -29.75
N ALA A 880 6.34 -23.78 -29.02
CA ALA A 880 7.14 -24.21 -27.86
C ALA A 880 8.54 -24.70 -28.26
N GLU A 881 8.67 -25.36 -29.41
CA GLU A 881 9.96 -25.75 -29.98
C GLU A 881 10.79 -24.54 -30.43
N GLN A 882 10.14 -23.51 -30.99
CA GLN A 882 10.79 -22.31 -31.53
C GLN A 882 11.14 -21.26 -30.47
N HIS A 883 10.41 -21.22 -29.35
CA HIS A 883 10.52 -20.17 -28.34
C HIS A 883 10.82 -20.77 -26.95
N PRO A 884 12.08 -20.75 -26.49
CA PRO A 884 12.49 -21.41 -25.24
C PRO A 884 11.79 -20.91 -23.96
N ARG A 885 11.16 -19.73 -24.02
CA ARG A 885 10.41 -19.11 -22.91
C ARG A 885 8.90 -19.40 -22.95
N PHE A 886 8.43 -20.11 -23.96
CA PHE A 886 7.04 -20.53 -24.08
C PHE A 886 6.96 -22.04 -23.82
N HIS A 887 6.34 -22.40 -22.71
CA HIS A 887 6.18 -23.77 -22.26
C HIS A 887 4.73 -24.19 -22.49
N TYR A 888 4.51 -25.25 -23.25
CA TYR A 888 3.18 -25.76 -23.56
C TYR A 888 3.02 -27.17 -23.01
N VAL A 889 1.99 -27.36 -22.18
CA VAL A 889 1.66 -28.65 -21.55
C VAL A 889 0.19 -28.95 -21.79
N VAL A 890 -0.10 -30.18 -22.24
CA VAL A 890 -1.47 -30.65 -22.45
C VAL A 890 -1.73 -31.83 -21.53
N THR A 891 -2.90 -31.85 -20.91
CA THR A 891 -3.41 -33.01 -20.18
C THR A 891 -4.68 -33.54 -20.81
N LEU A 892 -4.79 -34.86 -20.91
CA LEU A 892 -5.91 -35.53 -21.54
C LEU A 892 -6.65 -36.40 -20.54
N SER A 893 -7.97 -36.24 -20.50
CA SER A 893 -8.84 -37.10 -19.67
C SER A 893 -9.14 -38.47 -20.32
N GLN A 894 -8.90 -38.62 -21.63
CA GLN A 894 -9.07 -39.82 -22.44
C GLN A 894 -7.93 -39.94 -23.49
N PRO A 895 -6.66 -40.11 -23.06
CA PRO A 895 -5.47 -39.96 -23.90
C PRO A 895 -5.27 -41.00 -25.02
N GLY A 896 -5.79 -42.23 -24.84
CA GLY A 896 -5.29 -43.41 -25.56
C GLY A 896 -3.94 -43.90 -25.00
N ASP A 897 -3.47 -45.06 -25.45
CA ASP A 897 -2.29 -45.73 -24.87
C ASP A 897 -0.95 -45.03 -25.21
N ASP A 898 -0.90 -44.26 -26.29
CA ASP A 898 0.34 -43.67 -26.84
C ASP A 898 0.58 -42.20 -26.44
N TRP A 899 -0.16 -41.66 -25.47
CA TRP A 899 -0.02 -40.25 -25.08
C TRP A 899 1.22 -40.04 -24.18
N PRO A 900 2.19 -39.20 -24.59
CA PRO A 900 3.42 -38.99 -23.83
C PRO A 900 3.29 -37.96 -22.70
N GLY A 901 2.15 -37.26 -22.60
CA GLY A 901 1.94 -36.16 -21.67
C GLY A 901 1.17 -36.55 -20.41
N PRO A 902 0.89 -35.58 -19.52
CA PRO A 902 0.04 -35.79 -18.35
C PRO A 902 -1.36 -36.35 -18.70
N VAL A 903 -1.89 -37.19 -17.81
CA VAL A 903 -3.18 -37.86 -17.95
C VAL A 903 -4.10 -37.45 -16.81
N GLY A 904 -5.34 -37.12 -17.13
CA GLY A 904 -6.35 -36.69 -16.16
C GLY A 904 -7.04 -35.39 -16.56
N ARG A 905 -7.87 -34.87 -15.65
CA ARG A 905 -8.40 -33.50 -15.80
C ARG A 905 -7.32 -32.51 -15.38
N LEU A 906 -7.27 -31.36 -16.05
CA LEU A 906 -6.36 -30.29 -15.67
C LEU A 906 -6.75 -29.71 -14.31
N GLU A 907 -5.80 -29.74 -13.38
CA GLU A 907 -5.96 -29.38 -11.97
C GLU A 907 -4.77 -28.57 -11.48
N LEU A 908 -4.89 -27.95 -10.31
CA LEU A 908 -3.86 -27.09 -9.73
C LEU A 908 -2.48 -27.77 -9.64
N GLN A 909 -2.45 -29.07 -9.35
CA GLN A 909 -1.21 -29.83 -9.25
C GLN A 909 -0.37 -29.75 -10.54
N HIS A 910 -1.02 -29.84 -11.71
CA HIS A 910 -0.35 -29.71 -13.00
C HIS A 910 0.24 -28.30 -13.19
N VAL A 911 -0.44 -27.28 -12.69
CA VAL A 911 0.04 -25.89 -12.72
C VAL A 911 1.30 -25.74 -11.86
N ILE A 912 1.29 -26.32 -10.66
CA ILE A 912 2.43 -26.35 -9.73
C ILE A 912 3.63 -27.07 -10.36
N GLU A 913 3.41 -28.20 -11.01
CA GLU A 913 4.47 -29.00 -11.65
C GLU A 913 5.08 -28.32 -12.87
N ALA A 914 4.27 -27.66 -13.69
CA ALA A 914 4.73 -27.03 -14.92
C ALA A 914 5.38 -25.65 -14.69
N THR A 915 5.10 -24.99 -13.55
CA THR A 915 5.45 -23.58 -13.32
C THR A 915 6.32 -23.42 -12.07
N PRO A 916 7.59 -22.98 -12.17
CA PRO A 916 8.51 -22.86 -11.03
C PRO A 916 8.07 -21.91 -9.91
N SER A 917 7.23 -20.90 -10.21
CA SER A 917 6.69 -19.98 -9.21
C SER A 917 5.29 -19.50 -9.61
N PRO A 918 4.23 -20.28 -9.33
CA PRO A 918 2.88 -19.94 -9.79
C PRO A 918 2.38 -18.60 -9.22
N ALA A 919 2.76 -18.25 -7.99
CA ALA A 919 2.38 -17.00 -7.34
C ALA A 919 2.90 -15.72 -8.02
N ALA A 920 4.04 -15.83 -8.70
CA ALA A 920 4.69 -14.69 -9.37
C ALA A 920 4.06 -14.37 -10.73
N ALA A 921 3.32 -15.30 -11.32
CA ALA A 921 2.73 -15.15 -12.64
C ALA A 921 1.37 -14.42 -12.62
N ARG A 922 1.02 -13.82 -13.75
CA ARG A 922 -0.34 -13.37 -14.06
C ARG A 922 -1.07 -14.47 -14.80
N TRP A 923 -2.21 -14.88 -14.27
CA TRP A 923 -2.98 -16.01 -14.72
C TRP A 923 -4.18 -15.59 -15.55
N PHE A 924 -4.31 -16.19 -16.72
CA PHE A 924 -5.49 -16.12 -17.58
C PHE A 924 -6.12 -17.51 -17.58
N LEU A 925 -7.33 -17.63 -17.05
CA LEU A 925 -8.04 -18.88 -16.89
C LEU A 925 -9.32 -18.87 -17.73
N CYS A 926 -9.53 -19.92 -18.53
CA CYS A 926 -10.70 -20.01 -19.38
C CYS A 926 -11.17 -21.45 -19.59
N GLY A 927 -12.38 -21.77 -19.15
CA GLY A 927 -12.94 -23.12 -19.24
C GLY A 927 -14.29 -23.24 -18.53
N PRO A 928 -14.68 -24.46 -18.09
CA PRO A 928 -15.85 -24.64 -17.24
C PRO A 928 -15.76 -23.85 -15.92
N ASN A 929 -16.90 -23.45 -15.35
CA ASN A 929 -16.94 -22.59 -14.16
C ASN A 929 -16.22 -23.24 -12.96
N ASP A 930 -16.60 -24.45 -12.58
CA ASP A 930 -15.97 -25.18 -11.47
C ASP A 930 -14.45 -25.34 -11.67
N PHE A 931 -14.02 -25.54 -12.92
CA PHE A 931 -12.60 -25.62 -13.28
C PHE A 931 -11.87 -24.31 -13.01
N MET A 932 -12.44 -23.18 -13.46
CA MET A 932 -11.84 -21.86 -13.23
C MET A 932 -11.90 -21.45 -11.75
N GLU A 933 -12.97 -21.76 -11.04
CA GLU A 933 -13.11 -21.46 -9.60
C GLU A 933 -12.10 -22.24 -8.77
N ASN A 934 -11.96 -23.53 -9.04
CA ASN A 934 -10.98 -24.39 -8.36
C ASN A 934 -9.55 -23.93 -8.60
N LEU A 935 -9.20 -23.60 -9.85
CA LEU A 935 -7.87 -23.08 -10.18
C LEU A 935 -7.63 -21.68 -9.62
N SER A 936 -8.61 -20.77 -9.69
CA SER A 936 -8.50 -19.43 -9.12
C SER A 936 -8.28 -19.48 -7.61
N ARG A 937 -9.05 -20.33 -6.92
CA ARG A 937 -8.87 -20.59 -5.49
C ARG A 937 -7.49 -21.16 -5.22
N GLY A 938 -7.10 -22.23 -5.91
CA GLY A 938 -5.79 -22.84 -5.74
C GLY A 938 -4.62 -21.88 -5.99
N LEU A 939 -4.72 -21.03 -7.01
CA LEU A 939 -3.71 -20.01 -7.30
C LEU A 939 -3.66 -18.92 -6.23
N ARG A 940 -4.81 -18.51 -5.66
CA ARG A 940 -4.86 -17.61 -4.50
C ARG A 940 -4.25 -18.27 -3.27
N ASP A 941 -4.53 -19.55 -3.04
CA ASP A 941 -3.96 -20.33 -1.94
C ASP A 941 -2.43 -20.47 -2.09
N LEU A 942 -1.93 -20.52 -3.32
CA LEU A 942 -0.50 -20.45 -3.64
C LEU A 942 0.09 -19.03 -3.55
N GLY A 943 -0.73 -17.99 -3.30
CA GLY A 943 -0.28 -16.62 -3.10
C GLY A 943 -0.33 -15.71 -4.35
N ALA A 944 -0.96 -16.14 -5.45
CA ALA A 944 -1.19 -15.26 -6.59
C ALA A 944 -2.26 -14.19 -6.22
N PRO A 945 -1.96 -12.87 -6.37
CA PRO A 945 -2.93 -11.82 -6.10
C PRO A 945 -4.19 -11.95 -6.96
N GLU A 946 -5.36 -11.64 -6.39
CA GLU A 946 -6.62 -11.67 -7.15
C GLU A 946 -6.59 -10.76 -8.39
N SER A 947 -5.93 -9.59 -8.29
CA SER A 947 -5.71 -8.67 -9.43
C SER A 947 -4.83 -9.24 -10.57
N ARG A 948 -4.19 -10.40 -10.34
CA ARG A 948 -3.40 -11.15 -11.32
C ARG A 948 -4.11 -12.39 -11.84
N ILE A 949 -5.32 -12.70 -11.37
CA ILE A 949 -6.09 -13.86 -11.83
C ILE A 949 -7.27 -13.34 -12.65
N HIS A 950 -7.23 -13.61 -13.95
CA HIS A 950 -8.24 -13.20 -14.91
C HIS A 950 -9.03 -14.44 -15.29
N THR A 951 -10.36 -14.36 -15.24
CA THR A 951 -11.26 -15.46 -15.62
C THR A 951 -12.28 -14.98 -16.65
N GLU A 952 -12.59 -15.78 -17.66
CA GLU A 952 -13.69 -15.49 -18.59
C GLU A 952 -14.65 -16.68 -18.71
N GLN A 953 -15.93 -16.39 -18.49
CA GLN A 953 -17.01 -17.39 -18.49
C GLN A 953 -17.74 -17.40 -19.84
N PHE A 954 -17.98 -18.60 -20.37
CA PHE A 954 -18.62 -18.81 -21.69
C PHE A 954 -20.00 -19.44 -21.62
N HIS A 955 -20.45 -19.88 -20.44
CA HIS A 955 -21.73 -20.56 -20.25
C HIS A 955 -22.54 -19.85 -19.17
N ALA A 956 -23.79 -19.51 -19.47
CA ALA A 956 -24.74 -19.09 -18.44
C ALA A 956 -25.02 -20.29 -17.52
N SER A 957 -24.94 -20.09 -16.21
CA SER A 957 -25.42 -21.09 -15.25
C SER A 957 -26.88 -21.42 -15.55
N PRO A 958 -27.27 -22.72 -15.55
CA PRO A 958 -28.69 -23.06 -15.65
C PRO A 958 -29.43 -22.38 -14.50
N ARG A 959 -30.47 -21.60 -14.81
CA ARG A 959 -31.37 -21.05 -13.78
C ARG A 959 -31.90 -22.23 -12.96
N PRO A 960 -31.83 -22.20 -11.62
CA PRO A 960 -32.54 -23.18 -10.81
C PRO A 960 -34.02 -23.11 -11.17
N VAL A 961 -34.55 -24.24 -11.64
CA VAL A 961 -35.99 -24.42 -11.81
C VAL A 961 -36.57 -24.43 -10.40
N GLY A 962 -37.42 -23.47 -10.10
CA GLY A 962 -37.97 -23.27 -8.77
C GLY A 962 -38.71 -24.49 -8.25
N VAL A 963 -38.49 -24.78 -6.96
CA VAL A 963 -39.45 -25.39 -6.04
C VAL A 963 -39.37 -24.59 -4.75
#